data_AF-A0A7S0UMP8-F1
#
_entry.id   AF-A0A7S0UMP8-F1
#
_cell.length_a   1.000
_cell.length_b   1.000
_cell.length_c   1.000
_cell.angle_alpha   90.00
_cell.angle_beta   90.00
_cell.angle_gamma   90.00
#
_symmetry.space_group_name_H-M   'P 1'
#
loop_
_entity.id
_entity.type
_entity.pdbx_description
1 polymer ?
#
loop_
_entity_poly.entity_id
_entity_poly.type
_entity_poly.pdbx_seq_one_letter_code
_entity_poly.pdbx_strand_id
1 'polypeptide(L)'
;TATSSISNSISNSNPNIEPPIGNLTKKQLQQLQSQVESFRGETAKLRASLDAATARQKEVATERDKERRKAEELLTQLTDSRKREQDLLKKLEMAALEETRLVSVVAAAEAATNEQRRRLAQVVEEVEQVQTDRLSLEREKEELANNLEVLKLKCEKSEANAATSHAAELAAQVAQAAMEADLRLAKSSVAHSEAALTAARQQAQDLANSRVEIRSELTACEVERTRLLRQLESTSRQLEEQRERAERLEVERTRLVGEVEKLAAAQAMARHEAALAGEQLESVRSQLTVGGAKLASAAEEVAELAPLKSRCESLVMENRRLSVSVAEAESEIARMRMDGSRLKDQCGRQEVDLIEASKQLAISRSDAAAAADRLSSIQSSLDLAQGAIRTLEIERDRLNNELRTTVEELRTARAAATASAAATESAAEAVEVTSSKAAAASRQLAAKDEELTRLLAHLDAATAAAAAARAREEKAREQSRDAAERARRAESSRSELEADFLQLKRLREADLIHLKECEQQLHASVQELEMRRTEVEHLTTLSLRGDATVQEYMSSLKVLAAETRALESQVSNLTGIVAARDEEIITAKNREQELRAAITSIDGERDRLQHQLDERAELQAAADLELDKLRNSLVEQQRLLTLAEGRAAHLDKRVQESAAAAAAAAAAA
;
A
#
# COMPACT_ATOMS: atom_id res chain seq x y z
N THR A 1 -78.55 24.19 -0.40
CA THR A 1 -78.98 24.31 -1.81
C THR A 1 -79.60 22.97 -2.22
N ALA A 2 -80.91 22.79 -1.96
CA ALA A 2 -82.02 22.82 -2.94
C ALA A 2 -81.95 21.61 -3.92
N THR A 3 -82.89 20.65 -4.01
CA THR A 3 -84.38 20.70 -3.96
C THR A 3 -85.08 19.33 -3.73
N SER A 4 -86.24 19.39 -3.06
CA SER A 4 -87.52 18.62 -3.18
C SER A 4 -87.55 17.07 -3.21
N SER A 5 -88.19 16.31 -2.31
CA SER A 5 -89.59 16.33 -1.77
C SER A 5 -90.67 15.91 -2.78
N ILE A 6 -91.22 14.68 -2.64
CA ILE A 6 -92.69 14.42 -2.68
C ILE A 6 -93.00 13.31 -1.66
N SER A 7 -93.82 13.68 -0.69
CA SER A 7 -94.31 12.88 0.43
C SER A 7 -95.77 12.49 0.18
N ASN A 8 -96.12 11.25 0.55
CA ASN A 8 -97.50 10.82 0.76
C ASN A 8 -98.14 11.66 1.88
N SER A 9 -99.34 12.18 1.63
CA SER A 9 -100.17 12.86 2.64
C SER A 9 -101.55 12.21 2.67
N ILE A 10 -101.85 11.56 3.78
CA ILE A 10 -103.19 11.11 4.20
C ILE A 10 -103.74 12.20 5.12
N SER A 11 -104.94 12.71 4.84
CA SER A 11 -105.73 13.44 5.84
C SER A 11 -107.22 13.43 5.51
N ASN A 12 -108.00 12.85 6.43
CA ASN A 12 -109.46 12.92 6.57
C ASN A 12 -109.95 14.35 6.85
N SER A 13 -111.16 14.72 6.36
CA SER A 13 -112.34 15.09 7.19
C SER A 13 -113.47 15.84 6.42
N ASN A 14 -114.69 15.26 6.46
CA ASN A 14 -116.06 15.85 6.55
C ASN A 14 -116.63 16.83 5.48
N PRO A 15 -117.97 17.11 5.45
CA PRO A 15 -119.17 16.25 5.63
C PRO A 15 -120.31 16.54 4.61
N ASN A 16 -121.41 15.76 4.68
CA ASN A 16 -122.80 16.07 4.29
C ASN A 16 -123.13 16.72 2.92
N ILE A 17 -123.67 15.93 1.97
CA ILE A 17 -124.75 16.33 1.03
C ILE A 17 -125.61 15.08 0.67
N GLU A 18 -126.81 14.98 1.22
CA GLU A 18 -127.99 14.31 0.60
C GLU A 18 -128.70 15.32 -0.34
N PRO A 19 -129.68 15.00 -1.23
CA PRO A 19 -130.40 13.74 -1.53
C PRO A 19 -130.49 13.51 -3.09
N PRO A 20 -131.45 12.79 -3.74
CA PRO A 20 -132.50 11.89 -3.26
C PRO A 20 -132.54 10.49 -3.91
N ILE A 21 -133.31 9.66 -3.24
CA ILE A 21 -133.75 8.30 -3.55
C ILE A 21 -134.46 8.23 -4.91
N GLY A 22 -134.08 7.23 -5.72
CA GLY A 22 -134.79 6.84 -6.93
C GLY A 22 -134.56 5.37 -7.28
N ASN A 23 -135.25 4.47 -6.57
CA ASN A 23 -135.61 3.11 -6.97
C ASN A 23 -134.57 2.30 -7.77
N LEU A 24 -133.54 1.75 -7.09
CA LEU A 24 -132.84 0.58 -7.63
C LEU A 24 -133.51 -0.70 -7.15
N THR A 25 -134.10 -1.43 -8.10
CA THR A 25 -134.73 -2.73 -7.85
C THR A 25 -133.69 -3.74 -7.40
N LYS A 26 -134.09 -4.73 -6.59
CA LYS A 26 -133.24 -5.83 -6.06
C LYS A 26 -132.33 -6.50 -7.12
N LYS A 27 -132.74 -6.45 -8.39
CA LYS A 27 -131.99 -6.90 -9.57
C LYS A 27 -130.74 -6.06 -9.86
N GLN A 28 -130.80 -4.74 -9.71
CA GLN A 28 -129.66 -3.85 -9.97
C GLN A 28 -128.62 -3.89 -8.84
N LEU A 29 -129.04 -4.18 -7.61
CA LEU A 29 -128.14 -4.38 -6.47
C LEU A 29 -127.37 -5.71 -6.59
N GLN A 30 -128.02 -6.77 -7.07
CA GLN A 30 -127.34 -8.03 -7.45
C GLN A 30 -126.42 -7.86 -8.66
N GLN A 31 -126.78 -7.00 -9.62
CA GLN A 31 -125.95 -6.71 -10.79
C GLN A 31 -124.72 -5.87 -10.44
N LEU A 32 -124.84 -4.93 -9.50
CA LEU A 32 -123.70 -4.19 -8.94
C LEU A 32 -122.82 -5.09 -8.07
N GLN A 33 -123.40 -6.01 -7.29
CA GLN A 33 -122.62 -7.00 -6.52
C GLN A 33 -121.86 -7.96 -7.43
N SER A 34 -122.49 -8.49 -8.49
CA SER A 34 -121.79 -9.34 -9.46
C SER A 34 -120.74 -8.59 -10.28
N GLN A 35 -120.96 -7.30 -10.57
CA GLN A 35 -119.94 -6.43 -11.17
C GLN A 35 -118.78 -6.17 -10.20
N VAL A 36 -119.03 -5.92 -8.92
CA VAL A 36 -117.97 -5.74 -7.91
C VAL A 36 -117.19 -7.04 -7.68
N GLU A 37 -117.85 -8.20 -7.70
CA GLU A 37 -117.17 -9.51 -7.65
C GLU A 37 -116.38 -9.80 -8.92
N SER A 38 -116.90 -9.42 -10.10
CA SER A 38 -116.17 -9.47 -11.38
C SER A 38 -114.93 -8.58 -11.33
N PHE A 39 -115.06 -7.33 -10.87
CA PHE A 39 -113.92 -6.42 -10.72
C PHE A 39 -112.94 -6.89 -9.64
N ARG A 40 -113.40 -7.54 -8.57
CA ARG A 40 -112.51 -8.20 -7.59
C ARG A 40 -111.77 -9.39 -8.20
N GLY A 41 -112.45 -10.18 -9.03
CA GLY A 41 -111.84 -11.27 -9.78
C GLY A 41 -110.82 -10.77 -10.81
N GLU A 42 -111.12 -9.69 -11.52
CA GLU A 42 -110.22 -9.05 -12.47
C GLU A 42 -109.03 -8.38 -11.79
N THR A 43 -109.25 -7.68 -10.67
CA THR A 43 -108.14 -7.11 -9.88
C THR A 43 -107.28 -8.19 -9.23
N ALA A 44 -107.85 -9.32 -8.81
CA ALA A 44 -107.06 -10.48 -8.35
C ALA A 44 -106.24 -11.12 -9.49
N LYS A 45 -106.81 -11.24 -10.69
CA LYS A 45 -106.09 -11.72 -11.88
C LYS A 45 -104.99 -10.75 -12.32
N LEU A 46 -105.23 -9.45 -12.28
CA LEU A 46 -104.24 -8.42 -12.59
C LEU A 46 -103.12 -8.38 -11.54
N ARG A 47 -103.44 -8.56 -10.25
CA ARG A 47 -102.44 -8.71 -9.19
C ARG A 47 -101.60 -9.98 -9.38
N ALA A 48 -102.24 -11.13 -9.64
CA ALA A 48 -101.52 -12.37 -9.94
C ALA A 48 -100.65 -12.25 -11.21
N SER A 49 -101.12 -11.54 -12.23
CA SER A 49 -100.35 -11.25 -13.45
C SER A 49 -99.18 -10.29 -13.17
N LEU A 50 -99.35 -9.34 -12.26
CA LEU A 50 -98.29 -8.41 -11.84
C LEU A 50 -97.25 -9.13 -10.97
N ASP A 51 -97.68 -10.01 -10.08
CA ASP A 51 -96.81 -10.84 -9.25
C ASP A 51 -96.03 -11.84 -10.13
N ALA A 52 -96.68 -12.43 -11.14
CA ALA A 52 -96.00 -13.28 -12.14
C ALA A 52 -95.03 -12.49 -13.03
N ALA A 53 -95.38 -11.26 -13.42
CA ALA A 53 -94.50 -10.39 -14.20
C ALA A 53 -93.29 -9.93 -13.37
N THR A 54 -93.47 -9.60 -12.09
CA THR A 54 -92.38 -9.24 -11.18
C THR A 54 -91.50 -10.44 -10.81
N ALA A 55 -92.07 -11.64 -10.69
CA ALA A 55 -91.29 -12.87 -10.54
C ALA A 55 -90.42 -13.15 -11.79
N ARG A 56 -91.01 -13.05 -12.99
CA ARG A 56 -90.25 -13.17 -14.26
C ARG A 56 -89.18 -12.10 -14.42
N GLN A 57 -89.47 -10.86 -13.99
CA GLN A 57 -88.48 -9.78 -14.02
C GLN A 57 -87.30 -10.08 -13.09
N LYS A 58 -87.54 -10.69 -11.92
CA LYS A 58 -86.47 -11.13 -11.00
C LYS A 58 -85.67 -12.29 -11.60
N GLU A 59 -86.32 -13.28 -12.21
CA GLU A 59 -85.63 -14.39 -12.89
C GLU A 59 -84.73 -13.88 -14.02
N VAL A 60 -85.25 -13.03 -14.91
CA VAL A 60 -84.47 -12.42 -16.00
C VAL A 60 -83.33 -11.56 -15.46
N ALA A 61 -83.53 -10.84 -14.36
CA ALA A 61 -82.45 -10.09 -13.70
C ALA A 61 -81.34 -11.01 -13.19
N THR A 62 -81.71 -12.14 -12.54
CA THR A 62 -80.72 -13.11 -12.06
C THR A 62 -79.99 -13.84 -13.19
N GLU A 63 -80.66 -14.14 -14.30
CA GLU A 63 -80.02 -14.71 -15.49
C GLU A 63 -79.08 -13.71 -16.14
N ARG A 64 -79.48 -12.44 -16.24
CA ARG A 64 -78.62 -11.37 -16.75
C ARG A 64 -77.36 -11.21 -15.91
N ASP A 65 -77.48 -11.30 -14.58
CA ASP A 65 -76.33 -11.20 -13.68
C ASP A 65 -75.42 -12.43 -13.76
N LYS A 66 -75.97 -13.64 -13.98
CA LYS A 66 -75.18 -14.85 -14.25
C LYS A 66 -74.41 -14.74 -15.57
N GLU A 67 -75.06 -14.30 -16.64
CA GLU A 67 -74.40 -14.11 -17.94
C GLU A 67 -73.38 -12.98 -17.92
N ARG A 68 -73.64 -11.92 -17.14
CA ARG A 68 -72.66 -10.85 -16.92
C ARG A 68 -71.40 -11.35 -16.20
N ARG A 69 -71.56 -12.18 -15.16
CA ARG A 69 -70.41 -12.80 -14.46
C ARG A 69 -69.60 -13.71 -15.37
N LYS A 70 -70.27 -14.54 -16.19
CA LYS A 70 -69.58 -15.37 -17.20
C LYS A 70 -68.83 -14.53 -18.23
N ALA A 71 -69.42 -13.43 -18.69
CA ALA A 71 -68.75 -12.51 -19.62
C ALA A 71 -67.52 -11.84 -18.97
N GLU A 72 -67.62 -11.46 -17.69
CA GLU A 72 -66.50 -10.91 -16.92
C GLU A 72 -65.39 -11.95 -16.72
N GLU A 73 -65.72 -13.22 -16.42
CA GLU A 73 -64.77 -14.34 -16.33
C GLU A 73 -64.09 -14.66 -17.66
N LEU A 74 -64.82 -14.61 -18.78
CA LEU A 74 -64.23 -14.82 -20.11
C LEU A 74 -63.32 -13.67 -20.52
N LEU A 75 -63.65 -12.43 -20.13
CA LEU A 75 -62.80 -11.27 -20.38
C LEU A 75 -61.50 -11.34 -19.58
N THR A 76 -61.53 -11.77 -18.32
CA THR A 76 -60.30 -11.96 -17.52
C THR A 76 -59.43 -13.06 -18.10
N GLN A 77 -60.02 -14.20 -18.47
CA GLN A 77 -59.31 -15.28 -19.15
C GLN A 77 -58.68 -14.84 -20.48
N LEU A 78 -59.37 -14.00 -21.26
CA LEU A 78 -58.85 -13.44 -22.52
C LEU A 78 -57.72 -12.43 -22.29
N THR A 79 -57.77 -11.66 -21.21
CA THR A 79 -56.67 -10.76 -20.85
C THR A 79 -55.44 -11.51 -20.34
N ASP A 80 -55.64 -12.60 -19.59
CA ASP A 80 -54.55 -13.42 -19.09
C ASP A 80 -53.90 -14.22 -20.22
N SER A 81 -54.68 -14.72 -21.18
CA SER A 81 -54.14 -15.39 -22.37
C SER A 81 -53.32 -14.43 -23.23
N ARG A 82 -53.79 -13.18 -23.44
CA ARG A 82 -53.03 -12.15 -24.16
C ARG A 82 -51.73 -11.74 -23.44
N LYS A 83 -51.74 -11.67 -22.11
CA LYS A 83 -50.52 -11.41 -21.33
C LYS A 83 -49.53 -12.55 -21.48
N ARG A 84 -49.99 -13.80 -21.37
CA ARG A 84 -49.14 -14.99 -21.60
C ARG A 84 -48.57 -15.00 -23.01
N GLU A 85 -49.36 -14.64 -24.02
CA GLU A 85 -48.90 -14.52 -25.41
C GLU A 85 -47.81 -13.44 -25.56
N GLN A 86 -48.00 -12.26 -24.96
CA GLN A 86 -46.98 -11.20 -24.96
C GLN A 86 -45.70 -11.60 -24.21
N ASP A 87 -45.82 -12.30 -23.09
CA ASP A 87 -44.67 -12.80 -22.33
C ASP A 87 -43.91 -13.88 -23.10
N LEU A 88 -44.62 -14.75 -23.84
CA LEU A 88 -44.01 -15.74 -24.73
C LEU A 88 -43.33 -15.08 -25.93
N LEU A 89 -43.92 -14.05 -26.53
CA LEU A 89 -43.29 -13.29 -27.62
C LEU A 89 -42.01 -12.60 -27.15
N LYS A 90 -42.01 -11.98 -25.96
CA LYS A 90 -40.80 -11.40 -25.37
C LYS A 90 -39.73 -12.45 -25.08
N LYS A 91 -40.13 -13.62 -24.56
CA LYS A 91 -39.19 -14.74 -24.36
C LYS A 91 -38.61 -15.24 -25.68
N LEU A 92 -39.41 -15.23 -26.76
CA LEU A 92 -38.97 -15.64 -28.10
C LEU A 92 -38.02 -14.61 -28.73
N GLU A 93 -38.27 -13.30 -28.54
CA GLU A 93 -37.35 -12.22 -28.94
C GLU A 93 -36.03 -12.30 -28.18
N MET A 94 -36.07 -12.54 -26.86
CA MET A 94 -34.87 -12.72 -26.04
C MET A 94 -34.08 -13.96 -26.46
N ALA A 95 -34.77 -15.07 -26.75
CA ALA A 95 -34.13 -16.28 -27.26
C ALA A 95 -33.49 -16.08 -28.65
N ALA A 96 -34.12 -15.32 -29.55
CA ALA A 96 -33.55 -14.97 -30.86
C ALA A 96 -32.32 -14.04 -30.75
N LEU A 97 -32.31 -13.13 -29.77
CA LEU A 97 -31.15 -12.30 -29.45
C LEU A 97 -30.00 -13.14 -28.84
N GLU A 98 -30.32 -14.13 -28.01
CA GLU A 98 -29.34 -15.09 -27.50
C GLU A 98 -28.79 -15.99 -28.60
N GLU A 99 -29.65 -16.47 -29.51
CA GLU A 99 -29.24 -17.27 -30.66
C GLU A 99 -28.28 -16.48 -31.57
N THR A 100 -28.61 -15.25 -31.92
CA THR A 100 -27.71 -14.38 -32.73
C THR A 100 -26.40 -14.07 -32.01
N ARG A 101 -26.44 -13.86 -30.68
CA ARG A 101 -25.22 -13.71 -29.87
C ARG A 101 -24.38 -14.99 -29.90
N LEU A 102 -24.97 -16.16 -29.69
CA LEU A 102 -24.26 -17.44 -29.71
C LEU A 102 -23.68 -17.75 -31.09
N VAL A 103 -24.41 -17.46 -32.18
CA VAL A 103 -23.90 -17.58 -33.55
C VAL A 103 -22.69 -16.68 -33.77
N SER A 104 -22.69 -15.45 -33.24
CA SER A 104 -21.52 -14.55 -33.34
C SER A 104 -20.32 -15.06 -32.53
N VAL A 105 -20.55 -15.68 -31.37
CA VAL A 105 -19.49 -16.28 -30.53
C VAL A 105 -18.91 -17.52 -31.20
N VAL A 106 -19.75 -18.37 -31.80
CA VAL A 106 -19.31 -19.53 -32.56
C VAL A 106 -18.51 -19.10 -33.79
N ALA A 107 -18.95 -18.09 -34.54
CA ALA A 107 -18.21 -17.56 -35.67
C ALA A 107 -16.84 -16.98 -35.27
N ALA A 108 -16.76 -16.29 -34.12
CA ALA A 108 -15.49 -15.80 -33.58
C ALA A 108 -14.56 -16.95 -33.13
N ALA A 109 -15.12 -18.00 -32.52
CA ALA A 109 -14.36 -19.20 -32.14
C ALA A 109 -13.88 -20.00 -33.36
N GLU A 110 -14.67 -20.09 -34.42
CA GLU A 110 -14.29 -20.70 -35.71
C GLU A 110 -13.20 -19.88 -36.41
N ALA A 111 -13.27 -18.55 -36.38
CA ALA A 111 -12.21 -17.69 -36.90
C ALA A 111 -10.89 -17.88 -36.13
N ALA A 112 -10.95 -17.91 -34.80
CA ALA A 112 -9.79 -18.13 -33.95
C ALA A 112 -9.16 -19.51 -34.17
N THR A 113 -9.98 -20.57 -34.27
CA THR A 113 -9.48 -21.92 -34.54
C THR A 113 -8.89 -22.06 -35.94
N ASN A 114 -9.46 -21.40 -36.94
CA ASN A 114 -8.88 -21.35 -38.29
C ASN A 114 -7.56 -20.57 -38.33
N GLU A 115 -7.41 -19.51 -37.55
CA GLU A 115 -6.15 -18.80 -37.41
C GLU A 115 -5.08 -19.65 -36.72
N GLN A 116 -5.45 -20.38 -35.65
CA GLN A 116 -4.54 -21.33 -35.00
C GLN A 116 -4.13 -22.47 -35.95
N ARG A 117 -5.05 -22.98 -36.78
CA ARG A 117 -4.73 -23.97 -37.82
C ARG A 117 -3.76 -23.42 -38.88
N ARG A 118 -3.90 -22.15 -39.28
CA ARG A 118 -2.96 -21.49 -40.20
C ARG A 118 -1.57 -21.33 -39.58
N ARG A 119 -1.49 -20.90 -38.31
CA ARG A 119 -0.23 -20.80 -37.57
C ARG A 119 0.43 -22.17 -37.41
N LEU A 120 -0.35 -23.21 -37.11
CA LEU A 120 0.16 -24.57 -37.01
C LEU A 120 0.66 -25.09 -38.36
N ALA A 121 -0.03 -24.80 -39.47
CA ALA A 121 0.46 -25.12 -40.81
C ALA A 121 1.77 -24.40 -41.15
N GLN A 122 1.91 -23.12 -40.79
CA GLN A 122 3.16 -22.37 -40.96
C GLN A 122 4.31 -22.98 -40.16
N VAL A 123 4.07 -23.33 -38.89
CA VAL A 123 5.10 -23.97 -38.05
C VAL A 123 5.49 -25.35 -38.60
N VAL A 124 4.54 -26.12 -39.15
CA VAL A 124 4.84 -27.40 -39.81
C VAL A 124 5.71 -27.17 -41.05
N GLU A 125 5.40 -26.18 -41.88
CA GLU A 125 6.20 -25.81 -43.05
C GLU A 125 7.62 -25.36 -42.66
N GLU A 126 7.77 -24.54 -41.60
CA GLU A 126 9.07 -24.14 -41.05
C GLU A 126 9.87 -25.33 -40.51
N VAL A 127 9.21 -26.29 -39.85
CA VAL A 127 9.86 -27.51 -39.35
C VAL A 127 10.30 -28.41 -40.50
N GLU A 128 9.49 -28.56 -41.55
CA GLU A 128 9.86 -29.30 -42.76
C GLU A 128 11.04 -28.64 -43.47
N GLN A 129 11.06 -27.30 -43.57
CA GLN A 129 12.18 -26.54 -44.13
C GLN A 129 13.48 -26.79 -43.33
N VAL A 130 13.43 -26.68 -42.00
CA VAL A 130 14.58 -26.95 -41.13
C VAL A 130 15.05 -28.40 -41.25
N GLN A 131 14.14 -29.36 -41.42
CA GLN A 131 14.52 -30.75 -41.68
C GLN A 131 15.22 -30.92 -43.04
N THR A 132 14.74 -30.24 -44.09
CA THR A 132 15.41 -30.27 -45.40
C THR A 132 16.79 -29.63 -45.36
N ASP A 133 16.94 -28.51 -44.66
CA ASP A 133 18.23 -27.82 -44.47
C ASP A 133 19.21 -28.67 -43.65
N ARG A 134 18.70 -29.40 -42.64
CA ARG A 134 19.53 -30.32 -41.87
C ARG A 134 20.04 -31.48 -42.73
N LEU A 135 19.17 -32.04 -43.57
CA LEU A 135 19.55 -33.12 -44.49
C LEU A 135 20.53 -32.64 -45.57
N SER A 136 20.42 -31.39 -46.04
CA SER A 136 21.42 -30.84 -46.98
C SER A 136 22.76 -30.61 -46.31
N LEU A 137 22.78 -30.09 -45.08
CA LEU A 137 24.02 -29.92 -44.30
C LEU A 137 24.67 -31.27 -43.95
N GLU A 138 23.89 -32.31 -43.66
CA GLU A 138 24.39 -33.67 -43.46
C GLU A 138 25.05 -34.21 -44.74
N ARG A 139 24.45 -33.97 -45.92
CA ARG A 139 25.06 -34.32 -47.22
C ARG A 139 26.34 -33.54 -47.51
N GLU A 140 26.35 -32.22 -47.28
CA GLU A 140 27.56 -31.40 -47.45
C GLU A 140 28.69 -31.87 -46.53
N LYS A 141 28.36 -32.28 -45.29
CA LYS A 141 29.33 -32.84 -44.36
C LYS A 141 29.91 -34.17 -44.86
N GLU A 142 29.08 -35.04 -45.43
CA GLU A 142 29.52 -36.30 -46.05
C GLU A 142 30.39 -36.05 -47.28
N GLU A 143 30.03 -35.08 -48.13
CA GLU A 143 30.84 -34.67 -49.28
C GLU A 143 32.20 -34.10 -48.86
N LEU A 144 32.24 -33.27 -47.81
CA LEU A 144 33.48 -32.74 -47.25
C LEU A 144 34.34 -33.85 -46.64
N ALA A 145 33.74 -34.82 -45.96
CA ALA A 145 34.45 -35.98 -45.42
C ALA A 145 35.08 -36.82 -46.54
N ASN A 146 34.33 -37.09 -47.62
CA ASN A 146 34.82 -37.81 -48.79
C ASN A 146 35.94 -37.03 -49.50
N ASN A 147 35.81 -35.71 -49.64
CA ASN A 147 36.85 -34.86 -50.23
C ASN A 147 38.14 -34.87 -49.41
N LEU A 148 38.03 -34.90 -48.08
CA LEU A 148 39.16 -34.98 -47.16
C LEU A 148 39.88 -36.33 -47.28
N GLU A 149 39.13 -37.42 -47.45
CA GLU A 149 39.69 -38.76 -47.71
C GLU A 149 40.41 -38.84 -49.07
N VAL A 150 39.83 -38.24 -50.13
CA VAL A 150 40.48 -38.13 -51.45
C VAL A 150 41.76 -37.29 -51.38
N LEU A 151 41.79 -36.21 -50.59
CA LEU A 151 42.99 -35.39 -50.41
C LEU A 151 44.08 -36.14 -49.63
N LYS A 152 43.73 -36.92 -48.61
CA LYS A 152 44.68 -37.79 -47.91
C LYS A 152 45.35 -38.79 -48.86
N LEU A 153 44.56 -39.47 -49.68
CA LEU A 153 45.07 -40.41 -50.68
C LEU A 153 45.96 -39.72 -51.74
N LYS A 154 45.69 -38.45 -52.09
CA LYS A 154 46.57 -37.67 -52.99
C LYS A 154 47.89 -37.27 -52.33
N CYS A 155 47.88 -36.91 -51.05
CA CYS A 155 49.09 -36.61 -50.29
C CYS A 155 49.98 -37.86 -50.17
N GLU A 156 49.41 -39.00 -49.78
CA GLU A 156 50.13 -40.28 -49.68
C GLU A 156 50.74 -40.69 -51.03
N LYS A 157 50.03 -40.46 -52.13
CA LYS A 157 50.54 -40.72 -53.50
C LYS A 157 51.64 -39.74 -53.93
N SER A 158 51.61 -38.51 -53.44
CA SER A 158 52.67 -37.51 -53.70
C SER A 158 53.96 -37.80 -52.92
N GLU A 159 53.83 -38.35 -51.72
CA GLU A 159 54.95 -38.80 -50.89
C GLU A 159 55.63 -40.04 -51.48
N ALA A 160 54.85 -40.97 -52.04
CA ALA A 160 55.39 -42.14 -52.76
C ALA A 160 56.18 -41.76 -54.03
N ASN A 161 55.80 -40.68 -54.72
CA ASN A 161 56.50 -40.20 -55.92
C ASN A 161 57.77 -39.38 -55.59
N ALA A 162 57.89 -38.83 -54.39
CA ALA A 162 59.10 -38.14 -53.94
C ALA A 162 60.23 -39.12 -53.54
N ALA A 163 59.87 -40.32 -53.07
CA ALA A 163 60.81 -41.36 -52.66
C ALA A 163 61.61 -41.98 -53.82
N THR A 164 61.07 -41.99 -55.04
CA THR A 164 61.74 -42.57 -56.23
C THR A 164 62.76 -41.61 -56.89
N SER A 165 62.68 -40.30 -56.61
CA SER A 165 63.61 -39.30 -57.12
C SER A 165 64.95 -39.26 -56.35
N HIS A 166 64.97 -39.68 -55.10
CA HIS A 166 66.11 -39.47 -54.20
C HIS A 166 67.20 -40.56 -54.28
N ALA A 167 66.90 -41.72 -54.89
CA ALA A 167 67.83 -42.85 -55.02
C ALA A 167 68.93 -42.63 -56.09
N ALA A 168 68.76 -41.66 -57.00
CA ALA A 168 69.71 -41.38 -58.08
C ALA A 168 70.89 -40.45 -57.66
N GLU A 169 70.76 -39.70 -56.57
CA GLU A 169 71.75 -38.69 -56.14
C GLU A 169 72.80 -39.21 -55.14
N LEU A 170 72.56 -40.38 -54.55
CA LEU A 170 73.36 -40.93 -53.43
C LEU A 170 74.69 -41.60 -53.84
N ALA A 171 75.02 -41.68 -55.13
CA ALA A 171 76.30 -42.24 -55.60
C ALA A 171 77.49 -41.26 -55.53
N ALA A 172 77.25 -39.95 -55.31
CA ALA A 172 78.28 -38.91 -55.48
C ALA A 172 78.97 -38.41 -54.18
N GLN A 173 78.50 -38.76 -52.99
CA GLN A 173 78.94 -38.11 -51.73
C GLN A 173 79.68 -39.02 -50.74
N VAL A 174 80.46 -39.97 -51.27
CA VAL A 174 81.50 -40.72 -50.51
C VAL A 174 82.68 -39.80 -50.09
N ALA A 175 82.69 -38.54 -50.54
CA ALA A 175 83.82 -37.63 -50.38
C ALA A 175 83.86 -36.80 -49.09
N GLN A 176 82.90 -36.87 -48.17
CA GLN A 176 82.88 -35.90 -47.05
C GLN A 176 82.69 -36.51 -45.66
N ALA A 177 83.52 -37.51 -45.37
CA ALA A 177 83.82 -38.07 -44.04
C ALA A 177 84.45 -37.06 -43.03
N ALA A 178 84.20 -35.76 -43.21
CA ALA A 178 84.63 -34.68 -42.31
C ALA A 178 83.44 -34.03 -41.56
N MET A 179 82.19 -34.37 -41.89
CA MET A 179 80.98 -33.81 -41.27
C MET A 179 80.47 -34.56 -40.02
N GLU A 180 81.18 -35.59 -39.54
CA GLU A 180 80.73 -36.42 -38.41
C GLU A 180 80.87 -35.74 -37.03
N ALA A 181 81.52 -34.58 -36.93
CA ALA A 181 81.62 -33.79 -35.69
C ALA A 181 80.45 -32.80 -35.47
N ASP A 182 79.88 -32.23 -36.54
CA ASP A 182 78.80 -31.24 -36.45
C ASP A 182 77.40 -31.85 -36.24
N LEU A 183 77.26 -33.16 -36.49
CA LEU A 183 76.01 -33.93 -36.35
C LEU A 183 75.50 -34.06 -34.90
N ARG A 184 76.36 -33.89 -33.88
CA ARG A 184 75.95 -33.97 -32.46
C ARG A 184 75.35 -32.66 -31.94
N LEU A 185 75.77 -31.51 -32.45
CA LEU A 185 75.25 -30.20 -32.06
C LEU A 185 73.90 -29.89 -32.73
N ALA A 186 73.72 -30.26 -34.00
CA ALA A 186 72.46 -30.02 -34.72
C ALA A 186 71.27 -30.82 -34.18
N LYS A 187 71.48 -32.07 -33.72
CA LYS A 187 70.42 -32.93 -33.12
C LYS A 187 69.80 -32.34 -31.85
N SER A 188 70.57 -31.56 -31.08
CA SER A 188 70.06 -30.86 -29.88
C SER A 188 69.21 -29.63 -30.21
N SER A 189 69.54 -28.94 -31.32
CA SER A 189 68.79 -27.76 -31.77
C SER A 189 67.44 -28.11 -32.42
N VAL A 190 67.35 -29.25 -33.12
CA VAL A 190 66.10 -29.74 -33.71
C VAL A 190 65.13 -30.21 -32.62
N ALA A 191 65.60 -30.98 -31.63
CA ALA A 191 64.78 -31.38 -30.48
C ALA A 191 64.29 -30.17 -29.65
N HIS A 192 65.11 -29.11 -29.53
CA HIS A 192 64.70 -27.86 -28.87
C HIS A 192 63.66 -27.09 -29.68
N SER A 193 63.79 -27.07 -31.01
CA SER A 193 62.81 -26.44 -31.90
C SER A 193 61.49 -27.21 -31.98
N GLU A 194 61.52 -28.54 -31.96
CA GLU A 194 60.32 -29.39 -31.91
C GLU A 194 59.60 -29.27 -30.57
N ALA A 195 60.33 -29.19 -29.45
CA ALA A 195 59.77 -28.90 -28.14
C ALA A 195 59.19 -27.48 -28.03
N ALA A 196 59.81 -26.48 -28.68
CA ALA A 196 59.26 -25.14 -28.77
C ALA A 196 57.99 -25.09 -29.63
N LEU A 197 57.90 -25.92 -30.68
CA LEU A 197 56.74 -26.00 -31.56
C LEU A 197 55.56 -26.74 -30.90
N THR A 198 55.82 -27.78 -30.12
CA THR A 198 54.79 -28.44 -29.29
C THR A 198 54.33 -27.52 -28.16
N ALA A 199 55.23 -26.81 -27.48
CA ALA A 199 54.88 -25.81 -26.47
C ALA A 199 54.05 -24.65 -27.07
N ALA A 200 54.40 -24.17 -28.26
CA ALA A 200 53.63 -23.14 -28.97
C ALA A 200 52.25 -23.64 -29.43
N ARG A 201 52.13 -24.91 -29.85
CA ARG A 201 50.83 -25.54 -30.16
C ARG A 201 49.96 -25.70 -28.92
N GLN A 202 50.56 -26.06 -27.80
CA GLN A 202 49.86 -26.21 -26.53
C GLN A 202 49.38 -24.85 -26.00
N GLN A 203 50.23 -23.81 -26.07
CA GLN A 203 49.82 -22.42 -25.78
C GLN A 203 48.72 -21.92 -26.73
N ALA A 204 48.79 -22.25 -28.02
CA ALA A 204 47.74 -21.88 -28.97
C ALA A 204 46.40 -22.58 -28.66
N GLN A 205 46.45 -23.81 -28.16
CA GLN A 205 45.28 -24.57 -27.75
C GLN A 205 44.69 -24.08 -26.42
N ASP A 206 45.52 -23.71 -25.46
CA ASP A 206 45.10 -23.07 -24.21
C ASP A 206 44.48 -21.68 -24.47
N LEU A 207 45.05 -20.91 -25.41
CA LEU A 207 44.48 -19.64 -25.87
C LEU A 207 43.15 -19.85 -26.64
N ALA A 208 43.00 -20.94 -27.38
CA ALA A 208 41.74 -21.27 -28.05
C ALA A 208 40.65 -21.63 -27.03
N ASN A 209 41.00 -22.41 -26.00
CA ASN A 209 40.08 -22.81 -24.92
C ASN A 209 39.64 -21.61 -24.09
N SER A 210 40.59 -20.77 -23.63
CA SER A 210 40.25 -19.52 -22.92
C SER A 210 39.41 -18.56 -23.77
N ARG A 211 39.61 -18.52 -25.09
CA ARG A 211 38.74 -17.72 -25.99
C ARG A 211 37.31 -18.25 -26.05
N VAL A 212 37.09 -19.56 -25.91
CA VAL A 212 35.75 -20.17 -25.84
C VAL A 212 35.10 -19.85 -24.50
N GLU A 213 35.85 -19.97 -23.40
CA GLU A 213 35.40 -19.62 -22.05
C GLU A 213 34.97 -18.14 -21.97
N ILE A 214 35.83 -17.21 -22.41
CA ILE A 214 35.52 -15.78 -22.45
C ILE A 214 34.30 -15.49 -23.33
N ARG A 215 34.12 -16.21 -24.44
CA ARG A 215 32.91 -16.06 -25.28
C ARG A 215 31.66 -16.54 -24.57
N SER A 216 31.73 -17.64 -23.82
CA SER A 216 30.60 -18.14 -23.03
C SER A 216 30.25 -17.23 -21.86
N GLU A 217 31.24 -16.61 -21.22
CA GLU A 217 31.03 -15.60 -20.19
C GLU A 217 30.42 -14.33 -20.79
N LEU A 218 30.88 -13.89 -21.97
CA LEU A 218 30.32 -12.75 -22.67
C LEU A 218 28.85 -12.96 -23.04
N THR A 219 28.49 -14.14 -23.58
CA THR A 219 27.10 -14.45 -23.90
C THR A 219 26.23 -14.57 -22.65
N ALA A 220 26.77 -15.11 -21.55
CA ALA A 220 26.08 -15.12 -20.26
C ALA A 220 25.81 -13.69 -19.76
N CYS A 221 26.80 -12.79 -19.84
CA CYS A 221 26.63 -11.37 -19.50
C CYS A 221 25.64 -10.64 -20.43
N GLU A 222 25.58 -10.97 -21.72
CA GLU A 222 24.59 -10.40 -22.64
C GLU A 222 23.16 -10.86 -22.33
N VAL A 223 23.00 -12.13 -21.93
CA VAL A 223 21.71 -12.67 -21.45
C VAL A 223 21.30 -12.01 -20.13
N GLU A 224 22.22 -11.81 -19.19
CA GLU A 224 21.93 -11.08 -17.96
C GLU A 224 21.61 -9.60 -18.23
N ARG A 225 22.33 -8.94 -19.13
CA ARG A 225 22.06 -7.56 -19.53
C ARG A 225 20.65 -7.42 -20.13
N THR A 226 20.26 -8.34 -21.01
CA THR A 226 18.91 -8.32 -21.59
C THR A 226 17.83 -8.64 -20.56
N ARG A 227 18.10 -9.53 -19.59
CA ARG A 227 17.20 -9.78 -18.45
C ARG A 227 17.03 -8.52 -17.59
N LEU A 228 18.12 -7.84 -17.25
CA LEU A 228 18.10 -6.60 -16.45
C LEU A 228 17.39 -5.46 -17.20
N LEU A 229 17.59 -5.32 -18.51
CA LEU A 229 16.86 -4.34 -19.32
C LEU A 229 15.35 -4.61 -19.34
N ARG A 230 14.92 -5.88 -19.44
CA ARG A 230 13.50 -6.24 -19.33
C ARG A 230 12.92 -5.95 -17.95
N GLN A 231 13.69 -6.20 -16.89
CA GLN A 231 13.29 -5.84 -15.51
C GLN A 231 13.23 -4.32 -15.31
N LEU A 232 14.14 -3.56 -15.92
CA LEU A 232 14.10 -2.11 -15.94
C LEU A 232 12.85 -1.60 -16.68
N GLU A 233 12.55 -2.14 -17.86
CA GLU A 233 11.34 -1.78 -18.62
C GLU A 233 10.06 -2.11 -17.85
N SER A 234 9.99 -3.27 -17.19
CA SER A 234 8.80 -3.64 -16.39
C SER A 234 8.63 -2.73 -15.18
N THR A 235 9.71 -2.39 -14.48
CA THR A 235 9.65 -1.48 -13.33
C THR A 235 9.37 -0.03 -13.76
N SER A 236 9.85 0.39 -14.92
CA SER A 236 9.54 1.69 -15.54
C SER A 236 8.05 1.81 -15.84
N ARG A 237 7.46 0.78 -16.48
CA ARG A 237 6.02 0.72 -16.76
C ARG A 237 5.19 0.72 -15.48
N GLN A 238 5.59 -0.06 -14.48
CA GLN A 238 4.92 -0.03 -13.16
C GLN A 238 4.98 1.36 -12.53
N LEU A 239 6.10 2.07 -12.65
CA LEU A 239 6.25 3.43 -12.12
C LEU A 239 5.39 4.45 -12.89
N GLU A 240 5.27 4.31 -14.21
CA GLU A 240 4.35 5.13 -15.04
C GLU A 240 2.89 4.86 -14.67
N GLU A 241 2.48 3.60 -14.53
CA GLU A 241 1.13 3.24 -14.09
C GLU A 241 0.82 3.80 -12.69
N GLN A 242 1.78 3.77 -11.77
CA GLN A 242 1.62 4.35 -10.43
C GLN A 242 1.51 5.88 -10.48
N ARG A 243 2.26 6.55 -11.38
CA ARG A 243 2.12 8.00 -11.61
C ARG A 243 0.76 8.35 -12.18
N GLU A 244 0.29 7.63 -13.19
CA GLU A 244 -1.06 7.83 -13.74
C GLU A 244 -2.15 7.60 -12.69
N ARG A 245 -2.01 6.57 -11.85
CA ARG A 245 -2.94 6.33 -10.73
C ARG A 245 -2.91 7.48 -9.72
N ALA A 246 -1.74 8.00 -9.37
CA ALA A 246 -1.60 9.15 -8.50
C ALA A 246 -2.25 10.42 -9.11
N GLU A 247 -2.02 10.69 -10.39
CA GLU A 247 -2.65 11.81 -11.10
C GLU A 247 -4.18 11.68 -11.14
N ARG A 248 -4.72 10.47 -11.40
CA ARG A 248 -6.17 10.22 -11.34
C ARG A 248 -6.72 10.47 -9.94
N LEU A 249 -6.03 10.01 -8.91
CA LEU A 249 -6.41 10.25 -7.51
C LEU A 249 -6.33 11.73 -7.13
N GLU A 250 -5.38 12.50 -7.66
CA GLU A 250 -5.30 13.95 -7.45
C GLU A 250 -6.45 14.69 -8.16
N VAL A 251 -6.83 14.27 -9.37
CA VAL A 251 -8.01 14.79 -10.07
C VAL A 251 -9.30 14.45 -9.32
N GLU A 252 -9.43 13.23 -8.80
CA GLU A 252 -10.56 12.86 -7.94
C GLU A 252 -10.56 13.64 -6.63
N ARG A 253 -9.40 13.85 -5.99
CA ARG A 253 -9.28 14.67 -4.78
C ARG A 253 -9.72 16.10 -5.05
N THR A 254 -9.26 16.73 -6.13
CA THR A 254 -9.65 18.11 -6.48
C THR A 254 -11.14 18.20 -6.80
N ARG A 255 -11.71 17.20 -7.49
CA ARG A 255 -13.16 17.10 -7.70
C ARG A 255 -13.93 16.98 -6.39
N LEU A 256 -13.52 16.08 -5.49
CA LEU A 256 -14.17 15.88 -4.20
C LEU A 256 -14.05 17.11 -3.31
N VAL A 257 -12.91 17.80 -3.30
CA VAL A 257 -12.75 19.08 -2.61
C VAL A 257 -13.74 20.12 -3.16
N GLY A 258 -13.89 20.22 -4.48
CA GLY A 258 -14.89 21.10 -5.09
C GLY A 258 -16.34 20.71 -4.76
N GLU A 259 -16.65 19.42 -4.63
CA GLU A 259 -17.96 18.93 -4.17
C GLU A 259 -18.19 19.26 -2.68
N VAL A 260 -17.18 19.13 -1.83
CA VAL A 260 -17.23 19.53 -0.41
C VAL A 260 -17.41 21.03 -0.26
N GLU A 261 -16.73 21.86 -1.05
CA GLU A 261 -16.93 23.32 -1.05
C GLU A 261 -18.35 23.71 -1.46
N LYS A 262 -18.91 23.05 -2.49
CA LYS A 262 -20.30 23.24 -2.90
C LYS A 262 -21.29 22.83 -1.79
N LEU A 263 -21.06 21.70 -1.14
CA LEU A 263 -21.89 21.24 -0.03
C LEU A 263 -21.78 22.15 1.20
N ALA A 264 -20.58 22.67 1.50
CA ALA A 264 -20.35 23.63 2.56
C ALA A 264 -21.07 24.97 2.28
N ALA A 265 -21.02 25.44 1.03
CA ALA A 265 -21.78 26.62 0.61
C ALA A 265 -23.30 26.40 0.71
N ALA A 266 -23.79 25.24 0.26
CA ALA A 266 -25.21 24.87 0.39
C ALA A 266 -25.64 24.74 1.87
N GLN A 267 -24.79 24.19 2.73
CA GLN A 267 -25.04 24.11 4.17
C GLN A 267 -25.06 25.50 4.83
N ALA A 268 -24.16 26.40 4.43
CA ALA A 268 -24.15 27.78 4.91
C ALA A 268 -25.42 28.53 4.50
N MET A 269 -25.88 28.36 3.25
CA MET A 269 -27.16 28.89 2.79
C MET A 269 -28.33 28.32 3.59
N ALA A 270 -28.41 26.99 3.76
CA ALA A 270 -29.47 26.36 4.53
C ALA A 270 -29.49 26.81 6.00
N ARG A 271 -28.32 27.04 6.62
CA ARG A 271 -28.22 27.62 7.97
C ARG A 271 -28.71 29.06 8.02
N HIS A 272 -28.41 29.86 7.00
CA HIS A 272 -28.90 31.23 6.91
C HIS A 272 -30.43 31.27 6.72
N GLU A 273 -30.97 30.42 5.86
CA GLU A 273 -32.42 30.25 5.67
C GLU A 273 -33.10 29.76 6.96
N ALA A 274 -32.50 28.82 7.68
CA ALA A 274 -33.00 28.35 8.97
C ALA A 274 -32.96 29.45 10.05
N ALA A 275 -31.92 30.30 10.04
CA ALA A 275 -31.83 31.45 10.93
C ALA A 275 -32.92 32.49 10.63
N LEU A 276 -33.13 32.82 9.35
CA LEU A 276 -34.22 33.70 8.90
C LEU A 276 -35.60 33.14 9.26
N ALA A 277 -35.82 31.83 9.08
CA ALA A 277 -37.04 31.17 9.50
C ALA A 277 -37.21 31.20 11.03
N GLY A 278 -36.12 31.07 11.79
CA GLY A 278 -36.08 31.25 13.25
C GLY A 278 -36.50 32.65 13.67
N GLU A 279 -35.93 33.69 13.07
CA GLU A 279 -36.31 35.09 13.31
C GLU A 279 -37.77 35.36 12.94
N GLN A 280 -38.26 34.78 11.84
CA GLN A 280 -39.67 34.86 11.45
C GLN A 280 -40.58 34.17 12.48
N LEU A 281 -40.19 33.01 13.00
CA LEU A 281 -40.94 32.31 14.05
C LEU A 281 -40.93 33.07 15.38
N GLU A 282 -39.81 33.70 15.75
CA GLU A 282 -39.72 34.57 16.92
C GLU A 282 -40.57 35.84 16.76
N SER A 283 -40.55 36.44 15.58
CA SER A 283 -41.45 37.55 15.21
C SER A 283 -42.92 37.11 15.33
N VAL A 284 -43.30 35.97 14.75
CA VAL A 284 -44.67 35.44 14.87
C VAL A 284 -45.02 35.14 16.32
N ARG A 285 -44.12 34.54 17.12
CA ARG A 285 -44.34 34.32 18.57
C ARG A 285 -44.50 35.63 19.33
N SER A 286 -43.72 36.66 19.02
CA SER A 286 -43.86 37.99 19.61
C SER A 286 -45.21 38.63 19.25
N GLN A 287 -45.66 38.47 18.00
CA GLN A 287 -46.98 38.92 17.55
C GLN A 287 -48.11 38.13 18.22
N LEU A 288 -47.93 36.83 18.45
CA LEU A 288 -48.92 35.96 19.10
C LEU A 288 -49.00 36.21 20.60
N THR A 289 -47.88 36.53 21.26
CA THR A 289 -47.87 36.95 22.67
C THR A 289 -48.49 38.33 22.85
N VAL A 290 -48.21 39.29 21.95
CA VAL A 290 -48.91 40.58 21.91
C VAL A 290 -50.40 40.40 21.62
N GLY A 291 -50.75 39.50 20.68
CA GLY A 291 -52.13 39.13 20.37
C GLY A 291 -52.83 38.49 21.56
N GLY A 292 -52.16 37.57 22.26
CA GLY A 292 -52.64 36.93 23.48
C GLY A 292 -52.81 37.92 24.63
N ALA A 293 -51.90 38.88 24.79
CA ALA A 293 -52.03 39.96 25.76
C ALA A 293 -53.21 40.89 25.44
N LYS A 294 -53.44 41.21 24.16
CA LYS A 294 -54.63 41.95 23.71
C LYS A 294 -55.93 41.17 23.93
N LEU A 295 -55.90 39.85 23.75
CA LEU A 295 -57.05 38.98 23.98
C LEU A 295 -57.33 38.80 25.48
N ALA A 296 -56.29 38.75 26.31
CA ALA A 296 -56.39 38.75 27.77
C ALA A 296 -56.90 40.09 28.29
N SER A 297 -56.42 41.22 27.76
CA SER A 297 -56.95 42.56 28.04
C SER A 297 -58.40 42.71 27.59
N ALA A 298 -58.78 42.21 26.41
CA ALA A 298 -60.18 42.20 25.97
C ALA A 298 -61.04 41.26 26.83
N ALA A 299 -60.49 40.14 27.31
CA ALA A 299 -61.17 39.24 28.24
C ALA A 299 -61.31 39.87 29.64
N GLU A 300 -60.33 40.66 30.10
CA GLU A 300 -60.41 41.49 31.30
C GLU A 300 -61.46 42.60 31.12
N GLU A 301 -61.50 43.31 29.98
CA GLU A 301 -62.54 44.30 29.66
C GLU A 301 -63.94 43.66 29.65
N VAL A 302 -64.08 42.42 29.16
CA VAL A 302 -65.34 41.65 29.22
C VAL A 302 -65.64 41.15 30.64
N ALA A 303 -64.62 40.80 31.43
CA ALA A 303 -64.77 40.47 32.84
C ALA A 303 -65.12 41.70 33.70
N GLU A 304 -64.70 42.91 33.30
CA GLU A 304 -65.07 44.20 33.88
C GLU A 304 -66.51 44.62 33.51
N LEU A 305 -67.08 44.06 32.44
CA LEU A 305 -68.52 44.20 32.13
C LEU A 305 -69.42 43.36 33.06
N ALA A 306 -68.89 42.31 33.68
CA ALA A 306 -69.64 41.49 34.64
C ALA A 306 -70.02 42.25 35.94
N PRO A 307 -69.10 43.02 36.59
CA PRO A 307 -69.47 43.90 37.68
C PRO A 307 -70.23 45.15 37.21
N LEU A 308 -70.12 45.58 35.94
CA LEU A 308 -70.97 46.66 35.41
C LEU A 308 -72.42 46.21 35.18
N LYS A 309 -72.66 44.94 34.84
CA LYS A 309 -74.01 44.36 34.78
C LYS A 309 -74.64 44.25 36.17
N SER A 310 -73.91 43.71 37.15
CA SER A 310 -74.37 43.69 38.53
C SER A 310 -74.49 45.11 39.11
N ARG A 311 -73.66 46.05 38.66
CA ARG A 311 -73.75 47.47 39.03
C ARG A 311 -74.91 48.18 38.36
N CYS A 312 -75.29 47.87 37.12
CA CYS A 312 -76.51 48.37 36.48
C CYS A 312 -77.78 47.82 37.17
N GLU A 313 -77.78 46.53 37.52
CA GLU A 313 -78.87 45.92 38.30
C GLU A 313 -78.93 46.51 39.72
N SER A 314 -77.78 46.76 40.35
CA SER A 314 -77.69 47.47 41.62
C SER A 314 -78.11 48.93 41.49
N LEU A 315 -77.75 49.63 40.41
CA LEU A 315 -78.09 51.03 40.15
C LEU A 315 -79.58 51.19 39.81
N VAL A 316 -80.25 50.17 39.28
CA VAL A 316 -81.73 50.15 39.12
C VAL A 316 -82.43 49.95 40.47
N MET A 317 -81.90 49.07 41.33
CA MET A 317 -82.37 48.91 42.71
C MET A 317 -82.06 50.14 43.58
N GLU A 318 -80.92 50.77 43.30
CA GLU A 318 -80.42 51.97 43.96
C GLU A 318 -81.10 53.22 43.42
N ASN A 319 -81.54 53.30 42.16
CA ASN A 319 -82.42 54.39 41.69
C ASN A 319 -83.80 54.32 42.39
N ARG A 320 -84.29 53.11 42.65
CA ARG A 320 -85.51 52.88 43.44
C ARG A 320 -85.32 53.22 44.92
N ARG A 321 -84.15 52.93 45.50
CA ARG A 321 -83.79 53.35 46.87
C ARG A 321 -83.45 54.83 46.97
N LEU A 322 -82.81 55.44 45.97
CA LEU A 322 -82.45 56.86 45.88
C LEU A 322 -83.67 57.71 45.54
N SER A 323 -84.73 57.20 44.90
CA SER A 323 -86.01 57.91 44.85
C SER A 323 -86.65 58.03 46.25
N VAL A 324 -86.43 57.04 47.12
CA VAL A 324 -86.87 57.07 48.53
C VAL A 324 -85.89 57.87 49.40
N SER A 325 -84.59 57.76 49.14
CA SER A 325 -83.52 58.47 49.86
C SER A 325 -83.32 59.91 49.39
N VAL A 326 -83.75 60.34 48.20
CA VAL A 326 -83.81 61.75 47.79
C VAL A 326 -84.91 62.48 48.57
N ALA A 327 -86.01 61.80 48.89
CA ALA A 327 -87.00 62.32 49.83
C ALA A 327 -86.46 62.42 51.28
N GLU A 328 -85.48 61.58 51.66
CA GLU A 328 -84.81 61.65 52.97
C GLU A 328 -83.59 62.60 52.96
N ALA A 329 -82.87 62.74 51.85
CA ALA A 329 -81.65 63.55 51.70
C ALA A 329 -81.94 65.03 51.46
N GLU A 330 -83.11 65.40 50.94
CA GLU A 330 -83.58 66.79 51.03
C GLU A 330 -83.72 67.25 52.50
N SER A 331 -83.93 66.32 53.43
CA SER A 331 -83.98 66.61 54.88
C SER A 331 -82.59 66.63 55.57
N GLU A 332 -81.56 66.00 54.97
CA GLU A 332 -80.18 65.97 55.49
C GLU A 332 -79.20 66.95 54.81
N ILE A 333 -79.48 67.43 53.59
CA ILE A 333 -78.73 68.52 52.92
C ILE A 333 -78.86 69.85 53.71
N ALA A 334 -79.87 69.97 54.57
CA ALA A 334 -79.97 71.03 55.57
C ALA A 334 -78.91 70.93 56.70
N ARG A 335 -78.34 69.74 56.98
CA ARG A 335 -77.36 69.50 58.06
C ARG A 335 -75.90 69.58 57.61
N MET A 336 -75.55 69.04 56.43
CA MET A 336 -74.15 68.91 55.98
C MET A 336 -73.50 70.21 55.46
N ARG A 337 -74.25 71.30 55.27
CA ARG A 337 -73.66 72.63 55.01
C ARG A 337 -72.86 73.17 56.21
N MET A 338 -73.03 72.61 57.41
CA MET A 338 -72.27 73.02 58.60
C MET A 338 -70.86 72.42 58.67
N ASP A 339 -70.59 71.24 58.09
CA ASP A 339 -69.34 70.51 58.32
C ASP A 339 -68.20 70.82 57.31
N GLY A 340 -68.52 71.36 56.13
CA GLY A 340 -67.52 71.74 55.10
C GLY A 340 -66.57 72.89 55.48
N SER A 341 -66.80 73.57 56.60
CA SER A 341 -65.94 74.64 57.09
C SER A 341 -64.66 74.15 57.79
N ARG A 342 -64.57 72.86 58.17
CA ARG A 342 -63.53 72.36 59.10
C ARG A 342 -62.31 71.68 58.48
N LEU A 343 -62.32 71.29 57.20
CA LEU A 343 -61.23 70.49 56.60
C LEU A 343 -60.18 71.31 55.84
N LYS A 344 -60.37 72.63 55.71
CA LYS A 344 -59.45 73.52 54.99
C LYS A 344 -58.12 73.79 55.73
N ASP A 345 -58.04 73.47 57.02
CA ASP A 345 -56.89 73.83 57.87
C ASP A 345 -55.78 72.75 57.98
N GLN A 346 -55.94 71.55 57.38
CA GLN A 346 -54.99 70.44 57.59
C GLN A 346 -53.84 70.32 56.57
N CYS A 347 -53.90 70.96 55.41
CA CYS A 347 -52.89 70.77 54.33
C CYS A 347 -51.52 71.48 54.54
N GLY A 348 -51.35 72.35 55.53
CA GLY A 348 -50.11 73.15 55.67
C GLY A 348 -48.90 72.49 56.34
N ARG A 349 -48.97 71.21 56.76
CA ARG A 349 -47.97 70.64 57.69
C ARG A 349 -46.97 69.62 57.10
N GLN A 350 -47.06 69.24 55.83
CA GLN A 350 -46.29 68.10 55.28
C GLN A 350 -45.04 68.47 54.45
N GLU A 351 -44.69 69.75 54.25
CA GLU A 351 -43.56 70.17 53.42
C GLU A 351 -42.16 70.09 54.10
N VAL A 352 -42.06 69.79 55.40
CA VAL A 352 -40.81 69.90 56.17
C VAL A 352 -39.91 68.65 56.09
N ASP A 353 -40.45 67.46 55.81
CA ASP A 353 -39.72 66.19 55.96
C ASP A 353 -38.72 65.86 54.82
N LEU A 354 -38.69 66.64 53.74
CA LEU A 354 -37.94 66.32 52.52
C LEU A 354 -36.44 66.70 52.54
N ILE A 355 -35.99 67.49 53.52
CA ILE A 355 -34.62 68.06 53.54
C ILE A 355 -33.57 67.11 54.17
N GLU A 356 -33.97 66.13 54.99
CA GLU A 356 -33.06 65.35 55.85
C GLU A 356 -32.36 64.16 55.14
N ALA A 357 -32.90 63.68 54.02
CA ALA A 357 -32.36 62.51 53.30
C ALA A 357 -31.04 62.78 52.52
N SER A 358 -30.68 64.04 52.26
CA SER A 358 -29.55 64.42 51.38
C SER A 358 -28.14 64.24 52.01
N LYS A 359 -28.02 64.07 53.33
CA LYS A 359 -26.73 64.02 54.04
C LYS A 359 -26.01 62.65 54.05
N GLN A 360 -26.69 61.54 53.77
CA GLN A 360 -26.10 60.19 53.90
C GLN A 360 -25.22 59.75 52.71
N LEU A 361 -25.20 60.50 51.60
CA LEU A 361 -24.53 60.12 50.34
C LEU A 361 -23.02 60.49 50.27
N ALA A 362 -22.48 61.21 51.25
CA ALA A 362 -21.10 61.72 51.23
C ALA A 362 -20.04 60.74 51.79
N ILE A 363 -20.44 59.74 52.58
CA ILE A 363 -19.52 58.84 53.30
C ILE A 363 -18.94 57.73 52.39
N SER A 364 -19.66 57.33 51.32
CA SER A 364 -19.27 56.20 50.45
C SER A 364 -18.17 56.51 49.42
N ARG A 365 -17.71 57.77 49.31
CA ARG A 365 -16.65 58.16 48.36
C ARG A 365 -15.21 58.05 48.92
N SER A 366 -15.05 57.83 50.23
CA SER A 366 -13.75 57.77 50.92
C SER A 366 -13.00 56.43 50.76
N ASP A 367 -13.71 55.32 50.50
CA ASP A 367 -13.11 53.98 50.48
C ASP A 367 -12.49 53.59 49.14
N ALA A 368 -12.76 54.35 48.06
CA ALA A 368 -12.25 54.06 46.71
C ALA A 368 -10.80 54.54 46.45
N ALA A 369 -10.27 55.45 47.28
CA ALA A 369 -8.92 56.01 47.08
C ALA A 369 -7.78 55.08 47.55
N ALA A 370 -8.03 54.17 48.51
CA ALA A 370 -7.01 53.29 49.08
C ALA A 370 -6.60 52.09 48.19
N ALA A 371 -7.33 51.85 47.09
CA ALA A 371 -7.05 50.73 46.17
C ALA A 371 -6.04 51.10 45.06
N ALA A 372 -5.80 52.39 44.78
CA ALA A 372 -4.91 52.85 43.71
C ALA A 372 -3.41 52.77 44.08
N ASP A 373 -3.05 52.91 45.36
CA ASP A 373 -1.63 52.93 45.80
C ASP A 373 -0.96 51.54 45.77
N ARG A 374 -1.73 50.44 45.73
CA ARG A 374 -1.17 49.06 45.71
C ARG A 374 -0.65 48.63 44.34
N LEU A 375 -1.14 49.25 43.25
CA LEU A 375 -0.72 48.94 41.87
C LEU A 375 0.63 49.57 41.48
N SER A 376 1.02 50.67 42.14
CA SER A 376 2.31 51.36 41.93
C SER A 376 3.52 50.56 42.46
N SER A 377 3.36 49.77 43.52
CA SER A 377 4.45 48.99 44.15
C SER A 377 4.90 47.75 43.37
N ILE A 378 4.06 47.25 42.45
CA ILE A 378 4.34 46.05 41.63
C ILE A 378 5.16 46.43 40.38
N GLN A 379 5.10 47.68 39.93
CA GLN A 379 5.89 48.18 38.80
C GLN A 379 7.38 48.39 39.16
N SER A 380 7.72 48.79 40.39
CA SER A 380 9.12 48.95 40.83
C SER A 380 9.89 47.63 41.00
N SER A 381 9.22 46.49 41.17
CA SER A 381 9.87 45.17 41.26
C SER A 381 10.30 44.60 39.90
N LEU A 382 9.76 45.12 38.79
CA LEU A 382 10.09 44.67 37.44
C LEU A 382 11.40 45.30 36.93
N ASP A 383 11.69 46.54 37.30
CA ASP A 383 12.89 47.27 36.89
C ASP A 383 14.18 46.75 37.57
N LEU A 384 14.07 46.18 38.78
CA LEU A 384 15.20 45.54 39.48
C LEU A 384 15.65 44.22 38.83
N ALA A 385 14.73 43.49 38.19
CA ALA A 385 15.06 42.23 37.50
C ALA A 385 15.83 42.46 36.18
N GLN A 386 15.67 43.62 35.53
CA GLN A 386 16.40 43.98 34.31
C GLN A 386 17.85 44.43 34.58
N GLY A 387 18.19 44.80 35.82
CA GLY A 387 19.56 45.12 36.24
C GLY A 387 20.48 43.90 36.40
N ALA A 388 19.94 42.74 36.77
CA ALA A 388 20.70 41.51 37.00
C ALA A 388 21.22 40.83 35.70
N ILE A 389 20.60 41.15 34.56
CA ILE A 389 21.01 40.62 33.25
C ILE A 389 22.28 41.32 32.74
N ARG A 390 22.50 42.59 33.08
CA ARG A 390 23.70 43.36 32.67
C ARG A 390 24.96 42.97 33.45
N THR A 391 24.83 42.35 34.63
CA THR A 391 25.98 41.88 35.42
C THR A 391 26.56 40.55 34.92
N LEU A 392 25.76 39.71 34.26
CA LEU A 392 26.21 38.43 33.68
C LEU A 392 26.96 38.60 32.36
N GLU A 393 26.73 39.70 31.62
CA GLU A 393 27.46 39.99 30.38
C GLU A 393 28.91 40.46 30.63
N ILE A 394 29.21 41.00 31.82
CA ILE A 394 30.56 41.44 32.24
C ILE A 394 31.45 40.25 32.65
N GLU A 395 30.87 39.13 33.09
CA GLU A 395 31.62 37.91 33.46
C GLU A 395 32.08 37.10 32.23
N ARG A 396 31.34 37.18 31.12
CA ARG A 396 31.73 36.56 29.83
C ARG A 396 33.01 37.17 29.24
N ASP A 397 33.19 38.48 29.38
CA ASP A 397 34.35 39.20 28.82
C ASP A 397 35.62 39.04 29.67
N ARG A 398 35.48 38.58 30.93
CA ARG A 398 36.59 38.25 31.83
C ARG A 398 37.26 36.91 31.46
N LEU A 399 36.46 35.89 31.11
CA LEU A 399 36.94 34.55 30.71
C LEU A 399 37.65 34.54 29.34
N ASN A 400 37.32 35.48 28.45
CA ASN A 400 38.00 35.60 27.14
C ASN A 400 39.42 36.22 27.22
N ASN A 401 39.79 36.87 28.33
CA ASN A 401 41.13 37.42 28.53
C ASN A 401 42.11 36.41 29.15
N GLU A 402 41.63 35.38 29.85
CA GLU A 402 42.46 34.29 30.41
C GLU A 402 42.90 33.26 29.36
N LEU A 403 42.22 33.19 28.20
CA LEU A 403 42.63 32.35 27.06
C LEU A 403 43.81 32.95 26.25
N ARG A 404 44.10 34.26 26.42
CA ARG A 404 45.21 34.93 25.73
C ARG A 404 46.56 34.76 26.43
N THR A 405 46.58 34.56 27.74
CA THR A 405 47.81 34.41 28.54
C THR A 405 48.44 33.02 28.44
N THR A 406 47.67 31.97 28.15
CA THR A 406 48.17 30.58 28.03
C THR A 406 48.82 30.25 26.67
N VAL A 407 48.65 31.12 25.67
CA VAL A 407 49.25 30.96 24.32
C VAL A 407 50.66 31.58 24.24
N GLU A 408 51.01 32.51 25.15
CA GLU A 408 52.37 33.10 25.24
C GLU A 408 53.35 32.21 26.02
N GLU A 409 52.88 31.33 26.91
CA GLU A 409 53.70 30.40 27.70
C GLU A 409 54.21 29.18 26.90
N LEU A 410 53.60 28.85 25.75
CA LEU A 410 54.05 27.76 24.87
C LEU A 410 55.10 28.20 23.83
N ARG A 411 55.34 29.51 23.67
CA ARG A 411 56.41 30.04 22.78
C ARG A 411 57.78 30.14 23.46
N THR A 412 57.83 30.16 24.79
CA THR A 412 59.08 30.24 25.58
C THR A 412 59.75 28.88 25.84
N ALA A 413 59.05 27.75 25.63
CA ALA A 413 59.62 26.40 25.78
C ALA A 413 60.34 25.86 24.52
N ARG A 414 60.28 26.55 23.39
CA ARG A 414 60.93 26.14 22.11
C ARG A 414 62.28 26.81 21.84
N ALA A 415 62.71 27.74 22.69
CA ALA A 415 63.96 28.51 22.54
C ALA A 415 65.14 28.02 23.39
N ALA A 416 65.01 26.88 24.10
CA ALA A 416 66.00 26.41 25.08
C ALA A 416 66.69 25.06 24.73
N ALA A 417 66.65 24.61 23.47
CA ALA A 417 67.25 23.32 23.07
C ALA A 417 68.02 23.36 21.75
N THR A 418 68.79 24.43 21.50
CA THR A 418 69.81 24.50 20.42
C THR A 418 71.03 25.30 20.87
N ALA A 419 71.95 24.67 21.63
CA ALA A 419 73.38 25.01 21.69
C ALA A 419 74.14 24.09 22.67
N SER A 420 74.85 23.09 22.13
CA SER A 420 76.05 22.43 22.71
C SER A 420 76.36 21.20 21.84
N ALA A 421 77.52 20.98 21.25
CA ALA A 421 78.76 21.73 21.16
C ALA A 421 79.56 21.09 20.00
N ALA A 422 80.19 21.92 19.18
CA ALA A 422 81.27 21.50 18.29
C ALA A 422 82.58 21.42 19.08
N ALA A 423 83.34 20.34 18.91
CA ALA A 423 84.78 20.15 19.14
C ALA A 423 85.03 18.63 18.95
N THR A 424 85.98 18.10 18.18
CA THR A 424 87.33 18.56 17.85
C THR A 424 87.83 17.82 16.60
N GLU A 425 88.49 18.56 15.73
CA GLU A 425 89.31 18.13 14.61
C GLU A 425 90.80 18.12 15.04
N SER A 426 91.61 17.32 14.36
CA SER A 426 93.08 17.31 14.33
C SER A 426 93.85 16.51 15.40
N ALA A 427 94.41 15.37 14.95
CA ALA A 427 95.74 14.89 15.35
C ALA A 427 96.27 13.90 14.30
N ALA A 428 96.86 14.45 13.24
CA ALA A 428 97.58 13.71 12.21
C ALA A 428 99.06 14.08 12.33
N GLU A 429 99.90 13.19 12.87
CA GLU A 429 101.37 13.21 12.72
C GLU A 429 101.99 11.98 13.42
N ALA A 430 102.11 10.85 12.68
CA ALA A 430 103.09 9.78 12.92
C ALA A 430 102.93 8.65 11.86
N VAL A 431 103.15 8.93 10.58
CA VAL A 431 103.07 7.92 9.48
C VAL A 431 104.22 8.08 8.47
N GLU A 432 105.48 8.05 8.92
CA GLU A 432 106.62 8.04 7.99
C GLU A 432 107.60 6.87 8.17
N VAL A 433 107.15 5.73 8.73
CA VAL A 433 107.93 4.47 8.74
C VAL A 433 107.10 3.21 8.36
N THR A 434 105.83 3.36 7.97
CA THR A 434 104.94 2.22 7.62
C THR A 434 104.60 2.11 6.12
N SER A 435 105.28 2.86 5.24
CA SER A 435 104.89 2.99 3.82
C SER A 435 105.17 1.76 2.94
N SER A 436 106.10 0.87 3.31
CA SER A 436 106.43 -0.33 2.50
C SER A 436 105.64 -1.59 2.89
N LYS A 437 105.10 -1.65 4.12
CA LYS A 437 104.14 -2.69 4.55
C LYS A 437 102.68 -2.29 4.27
N ALA A 438 102.37 -0.99 4.24
CA ALA A 438 101.06 -0.46 3.86
C ALA A 438 100.69 -0.76 2.39
N ALA A 439 101.64 -0.83 1.46
CA ALA A 439 101.35 -1.12 0.06
C ALA A 439 100.94 -2.59 -0.21
N ALA A 440 101.45 -3.55 0.57
CA ALA A 440 101.06 -4.96 0.48
C ALA A 440 99.76 -5.23 1.27
N ALA A 441 99.62 -4.64 2.46
CA ALA A 441 98.39 -4.67 3.22
C ALA A 441 97.24 -3.95 2.50
N SER A 442 97.50 -2.85 1.77
CA SER A 442 96.50 -2.10 0.99
C SER A 442 96.00 -2.90 -0.23
N ARG A 443 96.82 -3.76 -0.84
CA ARG A 443 96.36 -4.66 -1.91
C ARG A 443 95.53 -5.84 -1.38
N GLN A 444 95.88 -6.37 -0.20
CA GLN A 444 95.07 -7.38 0.48
C GLN A 444 93.78 -6.80 1.08
N LEU A 445 93.80 -5.56 1.59
CA LEU A 445 92.62 -4.82 2.00
C LEU A 445 91.72 -4.51 0.81
N ALA A 446 92.25 -4.02 -0.32
CA ALA A 446 91.45 -3.78 -1.51
C ALA A 446 90.77 -5.06 -2.05
N ALA A 447 91.48 -6.20 -2.06
CA ALA A 447 90.89 -7.49 -2.43
C ALA A 447 89.83 -7.96 -1.41
N LYS A 448 90.05 -7.74 -0.12
CA LYS A 448 89.07 -8.05 0.95
C LYS A 448 87.90 -7.08 0.98
N ASP A 449 88.08 -5.84 0.57
CA ASP A 449 87.05 -4.82 0.43
C ASP A 449 86.19 -5.09 -0.81
N GLU A 450 86.77 -5.59 -1.91
CA GLU A 450 86.04 -6.11 -3.06
C GLU A 450 85.26 -7.40 -2.72
N GLU A 451 85.83 -8.32 -1.94
CA GLU A 451 85.11 -9.49 -1.44
C GLU A 451 83.99 -9.09 -0.45
N LEU A 452 84.23 -8.14 0.45
CA LEU A 452 83.24 -7.61 1.38
C LEU A 452 82.11 -6.90 0.65
N THR A 453 82.40 -6.08 -0.35
CA THR A 453 81.36 -5.41 -1.15
C THR A 453 80.52 -6.40 -1.95
N ARG A 454 81.13 -7.48 -2.49
CA ARG A 454 80.36 -8.57 -3.12
C ARG A 454 79.50 -9.33 -2.11
N LEU A 455 80.04 -9.67 -0.94
CA LEU A 455 79.29 -10.36 0.12
C LEU A 455 78.17 -9.49 0.69
N LEU A 456 78.40 -8.19 0.87
CA LEU A 456 77.38 -7.21 1.27
C LEU A 456 76.30 -7.08 0.19
N ALA A 457 76.65 -7.03 -1.09
CA ALA A 457 75.66 -7.03 -2.18
C ALA A 457 74.83 -8.33 -2.21
N HIS A 458 75.43 -9.48 -1.93
CA HIS A 458 74.70 -10.75 -1.79
C HIS A 458 73.81 -10.78 -0.55
N LEU A 459 74.25 -10.22 0.57
CA LEU A 459 73.45 -10.08 1.79
C LEU A 459 72.27 -9.13 1.57
N ASP A 460 72.49 -8.00 0.90
CA ASP A 460 71.45 -7.03 0.54
C ASP A 460 70.43 -7.65 -0.42
N ALA A 461 70.89 -8.42 -1.41
CA ALA A 461 70.01 -9.16 -2.31
C ALA A 461 69.19 -10.24 -1.57
N ALA A 462 69.81 -10.97 -0.64
CA ALA A 462 69.13 -11.99 0.16
C ALA A 462 68.12 -11.39 1.15
N THR A 463 68.45 -10.27 1.78
CA THR A 463 67.54 -9.54 2.70
C THR A 463 66.38 -8.91 1.94
N ALA A 464 66.62 -8.34 0.75
CA ALA A 464 65.56 -7.86 -0.14
C ALA A 464 64.63 -8.99 -0.61
N ALA A 465 65.18 -10.16 -0.96
CA ALA A 465 64.38 -11.33 -1.32
C ALA A 465 63.54 -11.85 -0.14
N ALA A 466 64.11 -11.88 1.07
CA ALA A 466 63.39 -12.26 2.29
C ALA A 466 62.27 -11.26 2.64
N ALA A 467 62.52 -9.95 2.49
CA ALA A 467 61.51 -8.91 2.69
C ALA A 467 60.37 -9.02 1.66
N ALA A 468 60.69 -9.28 0.39
CA ALA A 468 59.70 -9.50 -0.66
C ALA A 468 58.86 -10.77 -0.42
N ALA A 469 59.47 -11.84 0.09
CA ALA A 469 58.76 -13.06 0.48
C ALA A 469 57.77 -12.79 1.63
N ARG A 470 58.20 -12.09 2.69
CA ARG A 470 57.33 -11.70 3.81
C ARG A 470 56.16 -10.82 3.37
N ALA A 471 56.40 -9.85 2.48
CA ALA A 471 55.34 -9.00 1.95
C ALA A 471 54.30 -9.78 1.14
N ARG A 472 54.72 -10.81 0.39
CA ARG A 472 53.79 -11.72 -0.32
C ARG A 472 52.98 -12.58 0.65
N GLU A 473 53.63 -13.08 1.70
CA GLU A 473 53.00 -13.88 2.77
C GLU A 473 51.96 -13.06 3.55
N GLU A 474 52.28 -11.81 3.90
CA GLU A 474 51.35 -10.88 4.54
C GLU A 474 50.15 -10.57 3.64
N LYS A 475 50.39 -10.30 2.36
CA LYS A 475 49.31 -10.05 1.38
C LYS A 475 48.39 -11.28 1.20
N ALA A 476 48.95 -12.49 1.22
CA ALA A 476 48.16 -13.73 1.17
C ALA A 476 47.31 -13.92 2.44
N ARG A 477 47.85 -13.58 3.62
CA ARG A 477 47.10 -13.59 4.89
C ARG A 477 45.97 -12.56 4.92
N GLU A 478 46.21 -11.35 4.44
CA GLU A 478 45.17 -10.32 4.31
C GLU A 478 44.03 -10.81 3.41
N GLN A 479 44.36 -11.33 2.23
CA GLN A 479 43.35 -11.87 1.31
C GLN A 479 42.58 -13.07 1.87
N SER A 480 43.21 -13.88 2.73
CA SER A 480 42.54 -14.98 3.43
C SER A 480 41.58 -14.47 4.52
N ARG A 481 42.00 -13.46 5.30
CA ARG A 481 41.12 -12.78 6.26
C ARG A 481 39.92 -12.14 5.58
N ASP A 482 40.12 -11.44 4.46
CA ASP A 482 39.04 -10.82 3.70
C ASP A 482 38.04 -11.84 3.15
N ALA A 483 38.53 -13.01 2.70
CA ALA A 483 37.67 -14.10 2.25
C ALA A 483 36.86 -14.71 3.40
N ALA A 484 37.50 -14.93 4.56
CA ALA A 484 36.83 -15.42 5.76
C ALA A 484 35.78 -14.42 6.29
N GLU A 485 36.06 -13.12 6.26
CA GLU A 485 35.08 -12.10 6.62
C GLU A 485 33.91 -12.05 5.64
N ARG A 486 34.17 -12.17 4.33
CA ARG A 486 33.11 -12.27 3.32
C ARG A 486 32.23 -13.49 3.53
N ALA A 487 32.81 -14.65 3.86
CA ALA A 487 32.05 -15.85 4.20
C ALA A 487 31.17 -15.63 5.44
N ARG A 488 31.69 -15.02 6.51
CA ARG A 488 30.88 -14.68 7.70
C ARG A 488 29.75 -13.70 7.41
N ARG A 489 29.98 -12.69 6.57
CA ARG A 489 28.92 -11.75 6.13
C ARG A 489 27.84 -12.46 5.33
N ALA A 490 28.22 -13.39 4.46
CA ALA A 490 27.28 -14.22 3.71
C ALA A 490 26.45 -15.13 4.64
N GLU A 491 27.07 -15.75 5.65
CA GLU A 491 26.36 -16.53 6.67
C GLU A 491 25.38 -15.69 7.48
N SER A 492 25.78 -14.49 7.93
CA SER A 492 24.88 -13.56 8.62
C SER A 492 23.68 -13.21 7.75
N SER A 493 23.93 -12.80 6.50
CA SER A 493 22.89 -12.44 5.53
C SER A 493 21.95 -13.61 5.25
N ARG A 494 22.48 -14.83 5.15
CA ARG A 494 21.68 -16.05 5.00
C ARG A 494 20.75 -16.25 6.19
N SER A 495 21.28 -16.16 7.42
CA SER A 495 20.47 -16.37 8.63
C SER A 495 19.36 -15.33 8.80
N GLU A 496 19.61 -14.08 8.41
CA GLU A 496 18.60 -13.02 8.37
C GLU A 496 17.50 -13.34 7.34
N LEU A 497 17.87 -13.72 6.12
CA LEU A 497 16.91 -14.09 5.08
C LEU A 497 16.11 -15.36 5.43
N GLU A 498 16.72 -16.33 6.11
CA GLU A 498 16.03 -17.52 6.62
C GLU A 498 15.00 -17.16 7.71
N ALA A 499 15.32 -16.21 8.59
CA ALA A 499 14.39 -15.70 9.59
C ALA A 499 13.19 -14.99 8.93
N ASP A 500 13.45 -14.11 7.96
CA ASP A 500 12.41 -13.41 7.19
C ASP A 500 11.53 -14.40 6.42
N PHE A 501 12.13 -15.40 5.80
CA PHE A 501 11.44 -16.48 5.10
C PHE A 501 10.49 -17.24 6.05
N LEU A 502 10.96 -17.61 7.23
CA LEU A 502 10.13 -18.30 8.24
C LEU A 502 8.99 -17.40 8.74
N GLN A 503 9.23 -16.11 8.91
CA GLN A 503 8.21 -15.15 9.32
C GLN A 503 7.12 -15.01 8.25
N LEU A 504 7.50 -14.83 6.98
CA LEU A 504 6.54 -14.75 5.87
C LEU A 504 5.73 -16.04 5.72
N LYS A 505 6.37 -17.20 5.92
CA LYS A 505 5.67 -18.48 5.88
C LYS A 505 4.60 -18.58 6.98
N ARG A 506 4.91 -18.14 8.20
CA ARG A 506 3.94 -18.10 9.32
C ARG A 506 2.79 -17.13 9.05
N LEU A 507 3.08 -15.95 8.51
CA LEU A 507 2.05 -14.97 8.14
C LEU A 507 1.12 -15.54 7.07
N ARG A 508 1.68 -16.14 6.01
CA ARG A 508 0.90 -16.80 4.96
C ARG A 508 0.03 -17.94 5.49
N GLU A 509 0.54 -18.74 6.44
CA GLU A 509 -0.24 -19.79 7.09
C GLU A 509 -1.41 -19.22 7.91
N ALA A 510 -1.20 -18.10 8.61
CA ALA A 510 -2.28 -17.39 9.31
C ALA A 510 -3.31 -16.81 8.33
N ASP A 511 -2.85 -16.16 7.24
CA ASP A 511 -3.74 -15.60 6.22
C ASP A 511 -4.56 -16.70 5.52
N LEU A 512 -4.00 -17.88 5.29
CA LEU A 512 -4.72 -19.04 4.77
C LEU A 512 -5.79 -19.57 5.73
N ILE A 513 -5.56 -19.50 7.04
CA ILE A 513 -6.57 -19.86 8.04
C ILE A 513 -7.71 -18.83 8.01
N HIS A 514 -7.37 -17.54 7.99
CA HIS A 514 -8.36 -16.46 7.92
C HIS A 514 -9.16 -16.46 6.61
N LEU A 515 -8.53 -16.76 5.47
CA LEU A 515 -9.21 -16.94 4.20
C LEU A 515 -10.28 -18.03 4.31
N LYS A 516 -9.90 -19.20 4.85
CA LYS A 516 -10.84 -20.32 5.05
C LYS A 516 -11.99 -19.96 5.99
N GLU A 517 -11.73 -19.20 7.05
CA GLU A 517 -12.76 -18.69 7.96
C GLU A 517 -13.72 -17.74 7.21
N CYS A 518 -13.19 -16.83 6.39
CA CYS A 518 -14.00 -15.92 5.58
C CYS A 518 -14.82 -16.66 4.51
N GLU A 519 -14.24 -17.66 3.84
CA GLU A 519 -14.95 -18.52 2.88
C GLU A 519 -16.07 -19.31 3.55
N GLN A 520 -15.85 -19.84 4.76
CA GLN A 520 -16.89 -20.54 5.53
C GLN A 520 -18.03 -19.58 5.93
N GLN A 521 -17.69 -18.38 6.40
CA GLN A 521 -18.68 -17.33 6.72
C GLN A 521 -19.47 -16.92 5.47
N LEU A 522 -18.78 -16.69 4.35
CA LEU A 522 -19.41 -16.38 3.07
C LEU A 522 -20.37 -17.49 2.65
N HIS A 523 -19.94 -18.74 2.73
CA HIS A 523 -20.80 -19.88 2.39
C HIS A 523 -22.04 -19.96 3.28
N ALA A 524 -21.89 -19.76 4.59
CA ALA A 524 -23.00 -19.72 5.54
C ALA A 524 -23.98 -18.58 5.23
N SER A 525 -23.47 -17.36 4.96
CA SER A 525 -24.31 -16.21 4.61
C SER A 525 -25.02 -16.38 3.27
N VAL A 526 -24.39 -17.02 2.27
CA VAL A 526 -25.01 -17.36 0.99
C VAL A 526 -26.15 -18.37 1.19
N GLN A 527 -25.93 -19.43 1.98
CA GLN A 527 -26.98 -20.40 2.30
C GLN A 527 -28.16 -19.73 3.03
N GLU A 528 -27.89 -18.86 4.02
CA GLU A 528 -28.94 -18.14 4.73
C GLU A 528 -29.73 -17.22 3.79
N LEU A 529 -29.04 -16.52 2.90
CA LEU A 529 -29.65 -15.67 1.88
C LEU A 529 -30.55 -16.47 0.93
N GLU A 530 -30.11 -17.64 0.47
CA GLU A 530 -30.93 -18.55 -0.34
C GLU A 530 -32.18 -19.00 0.41
N MET A 531 -32.04 -19.41 1.68
CA MET A 531 -33.18 -19.76 2.54
C MET A 531 -34.18 -18.60 2.66
N ARG A 532 -33.70 -17.38 2.93
CA ARG A 532 -34.57 -16.18 3.01
C ARG A 532 -35.22 -15.83 1.68
N ARG A 533 -34.52 -15.98 0.55
CA ARG A 533 -35.12 -15.82 -0.78
C ARG A 533 -36.27 -16.80 -1.01
N THR A 534 -36.09 -18.08 -0.67
CA THR A 534 -37.17 -19.07 -0.79
C THR A 534 -38.34 -18.79 0.14
N GLU A 535 -38.11 -18.25 1.34
CA GLU A 535 -39.16 -17.84 2.28
C GLU A 535 -39.95 -16.62 1.77
N VAL A 536 -39.25 -15.63 1.20
CA VAL A 536 -39.88 -14.48 0.51
C VAL A 536 -40.72 -14.96 -0.67
N GLU A 537 -40.22 -15.89 -1.49
CA GLU A 537 -40.96 -16.52 -2.58
C GLU A 537 -42.20 -17.27 -2.06
N HIS A 538 -42.07 -18.01 -0.97
CA HIS A 538 -43.20 -18.72 -0.36
C HIS A 538 -44.27 -17.74 0.16
N LEU A 539 -43.88 -16.71 0.92
CA LEU A 539 -44.82 -15.73 1.46
C LEU A 539 -45.45 -14.85 0.38
N THR A 540 -44.71 -14.52 -0.69
CA THR A 540 -45.31 -13.85 -1.86
C THR A 540 -46.32 -14.75 -2.54
N THR A 541 -46.05 -16.06 -2.71
CA THR A 541 -47.06 -16.98 -3.26
C THR A 541 -48.30 -17.15 -2.37
N LEU A 542 -48.16 -17.18 -1.04
CA LEU A 542 -49.28 -17.21 -0.10
C LEU A 542 -50.09 -15.91 -0.10
N SER A 543 -49.40 -14.76 -0.13
CA SER A 543 -50.04 -13.45 -0.26
C SER A 543 -50.86 -13.34 -1.56
N LEU A 544 -50.42 -13.97 -2.64
CA LEU A 544 -51.14 -14.02 -3.92
C LEU A 544 -52.35 -14.97 -3.89
N ARG A 545 -52.39 -15.93 -2.96
CA ARG A 545 -53.52 -16.89 -2.80
C ARG A 545 -54.64 -16.39 -1.86
N GLY A 546 -54.37 -15.38 -1.03
CA GLY A 546 -55.41 -14.71 -0.24
C GLY A 546 -55.81 -15.41 1.07
N ASP A 547 -54.99 -16.35 1.58
CA ASP A 547 -55.38 -17.28 2.65
C ASP A 547 -55.22 -16.75 4.11
N ALA A 548 -54.70 -15.53 4.35
CA ALA A 548 -54.76 -14.87 5.67
C ALA A 548 -54.67 -13.32 5.59
N THR A 549 -54.77 -12.62 6.72
CA THR A 549 -54.88 -11.15 6.76
C THR A 549 -53.73 -10.46 6.03
N VAL A 550 -54.05 -9.74 4.94
CA VAL A 550 -53.08 -9.12 4.01
C VAL A 550 -52.06 -8.21 4.70
N GLN A 551 -52.43 -7.63 5.86
CA GLN A 551 -51.56 -6.74 6.63
C GLN A 551 -50.38 -7.46 7.30
N GLU A 552 -50.60 -8.64 7.90
CA GLU A 552 -49.54 -9.38 8.60
C GLU A 552 -48.50 -9.92 7.60
N TYR A 553 -48.92 -10.43 6.45
CA TYR A 553 -48.01 -10.88 5.38
C TYR A 553 -47.18 -9.74 4.80
N MET A 554 -47.79 -8.57 4.57
CA MET A 554 -47.10 -7.40 4.04
C MET A 554 -46.05 -6.86 5.02
N SER A 555 -46.31 -6.89 6.33
CA SER A 555 -45.29 -6.55 7.33
C SER A 555 -44.14 -7.56 7.33
N SER A 556 -44.43 -8.86 7.31
CA SER A 556 -43.41 -9.91 7.32
C SER A 556 -42.55 -9.90 6.04
N LEU A 557 -43.16 -9.69 4.87
CA LEU A 557 -42.44 -9.54 3.60
C LEU A 557 -41.50 -8.33 3.58
N LYS A 558 -41.92 -7.20 4.16
CA LYS A 558 -41.06 -6.02 4.26
C LYS A 558 -39.85 -6.25 5.15
N VAL A 559 -40.04 -6.91 6.29
CA VAL A 559 -38.95 -7.28 7.21
C VAL A 559 -37.99 -8.25 6.52
N LEU A 560 -38.51 -9.33 5.93
CA LEU A 560 -37.67 -10.31 5.21
C LEU A 560 -36.95 -9.70 4.01
N ALA A 561 -37.57 -8.79 3.25
CA ALA A 561 -36.90 -8.10 2.15
C ALA A 561 -35.78 -7.17 2.64
N ALA A 562 -35.92 -6.55 3.82
CA ALA A 562 -34.87 -5.76 4.44
C ALA A 562 -33.71 -6.66 4.94
N GLU A 563 -34.03 -7.79 5.57
CA GLU A 563 -33.05 -8.81 5.99
C GLU A 563 -32.29 -9.38 4.77
N THR A 564 -32.99 -9.67 3.67
CA THR A 564 -32.37 -10.19 2.44
C THR A 564 -31.37 -9.20 1.85
N ARG A 565 -31.70 -7.90 1.79
CA ARG A 565 -30.76 -6.86 1.32
C ARG A 565 -29.56 -6.70 2.25
N ALA A 566 -29.76 -6.83 3.56
CA ALA A 566 -28.67 -6.80 4.53
C ALA A 566 -27.71 -7.97 4.32
N LEU A 567 -28.23 -9.18 4.12
CA LEU A 567 -27.44 -10.37 3.78
C LEU A 567 -26.73 -10.24 2.43
N GLU A 568 -27.40 -9.70 1.40
CA GLU A 568 -26.77 -9.43 0.09
C GLU A 568 -25.56 -8.49 0.22
N SER A 569 -25.68 -7.44 1.02
CA SER A 569 -24.55 -6.54 1.31
C SER A 569 -23.44 -7.25 2.08
N GLN A 570 -23.76 -8.11 3.05
CA GLN A 570 -22.77 -8.89 3.79
C GLN A 570 -22.02 -9.86 2.88
N VAL A 571 -22.72 -10.59 2.00
CA VAL A 571 -22.13 -11.50 1.01
C VAL A 571 -21.20 -10.74 0.06
N SER A 572 -21.62 -9.57 -0.42
CA SER A 572 -20.77 -8.71 -1.26
C SER A 572 -19.50 -8.26 -0.54
N ASN A 573 -19.61 -7.84 0.73
CA ASN A 573 -18.47 -7.42 1.53
C ASN A 573 -17.50 -8.58 1.79
N LEU A 574 -18.02 -9.74 2.18
CA LEU A 574 -17.22 -10.95 2.42
C LEU A 574 -16.51 -11.43 1.15
N THR A 575 -17.18 -11.36 -0.01
CA THR A 575 -16.56 -11.70 -1.30
C THR A 575 -15.39 -10.76 -1.62
N GLY A 576 -15.53 -9.47 -1.34
CA GLY A 576 -14.45 -8.50 -1.48
C GLY A 576 -13.26 -8.80 -0.55
N ILE A 577 -13.53 -9.20 0.70
CA ILE A 577 -12.49 -9.57 1.67
C ILE A 577 -11.75 -10.83 1.21
N VAL A 578 -12.45 -11.87 0.77
CA VAL A 578 -11.85 -13.11 0.27
C VAL A 578 -10.93 -12.82 -0.92
N ALA A 579 -11.39 -12.04 -1.90
CA ALA A 579 -10.58 -11.66 -3.06
C ALA A 579 -9.30 -10.90 -2.67
N ALA A 580 -9.39 -9.93 -1.75
CA ALA A 580 -8.22 -9.20 -1.27
C ALA A 580 -7.21 -10.10 -0.54
N ARG A 581 -7.70 -11.08 0.24
CA ARG A 581 -6.82 -12.03 0.95
C ARG A 581 -6.16 -13.02 0.01
N ASP A 582 -6.85 -13.46 -1.04
CA ASP A 582 -6.24 -14.28 -2.09
C ASP A 582 -5.08 -13.56 -2.78
N GLU A 583 -5.23 -12.27 -3.09
CA GLU A 583 -4.16 -11.44 -3.65
C GLU A 583 -2.97 -11.33 -2.69
N GLU A 584 -3.21 -11.07 -1.39
CA GLU A 584 -2.16 -11.02 -0.37
C GLU A 584 -1.40 -12.35 -0.27
N ILE A 585 -2.10 -13.50 -0.30
CA ILE A 585 -1.48 -14.83 -0.28
C ILE A 585 -0.60 -15.06 -1.52
N ILE A 586 -1.03 -14.60 -2.70
CA ILE A 586 -0.25 -14.70 -3.94
C ILE A 586 1.02 -13.85 -3.83
N THR A 587 0.92 -12.61 -3.35
CA THR A 587 2.09 -11.74 -3.18
C THR A 587 3.08 -12.30 -2.16
N ALA A 588 2.60 -12.84 -1.04
CA ALA A 588 3.42 -13.51 -0.04
C ALA A 588 4.12 -14.75 -0.60
N LYS A 589 3.44 -15.55 -1.44
CA LYS A 589 4.07 -16.69 -2.14
C LYS A 589 5.17 -16.26 -3.09
N ASN A 590 4.97 -15.19 -3.85
CA ASN A 590 6.01 -14.70 -4.77
C ASN A 590 7.24 -14.23 -3.99
N ARG A 591 7.03 -13.50 -2.88
CA ARG A 591 8.12 -13.08 -1.99
C ARG A 591 8.84 -14.25 -1.34
N GLU A 592 8.11 -15.29 -0.94
CA GLU A 592 8.66 -16.54 -0.43
C GLU A 592 9.57 -17.22 -1.47
N GLN A 593 9.18 -17.22 -2.75
CA GLN A 593 10.01 -17.76 -3.84
C GLN A 593 11.26 -16.92 -4.12
N GLU A 594 11.14 -15.59 -4.08
CA GLU A 594 12.28 -14.67 -4.22
C GLU A 594 13.31 -14.88 -3.11
N LEU A 595 12.87 -14.98 -1.85
CA LEU A 595 13.76 -15.24 -0.71
C LEU A 595 14.42 -16.61 -0.80
N ARG A 596 13.70 -17.66 -1.23
CA ARG A 596 14.32 -18.98 -1.48
C ARG A 596 15.42 -18.88 -2.53
N ALA A 597 15.16 -18.20 -3.64
CA ALA A 597 16.15 -18.02 -4.69
C ALA A 597 17.39 -17.26 -4.16
N ALA A 598 17.19 -16.21 -3.36
CA ALA A 598 18.27 -15.46 -2.72
C ALA A 598 19.10 -16.35 -1.77
N ILE A 599 18.46 -17.13 -0.90
CA ILE A 599 19.14 -18.08 0.00
C ILE A 599 19.98 -19.08 -0.80
N THR A 600 19.41 -19.67 -1.86
CA THR A 600 20.16 -20.63 -2.71
C THR A 600 21.36 -19.98 -3.42
N SER A 601 21.26 -18.70 -3.79
CA SER A 601 22.38 -17.96 -4.37
C SER A 601 23.49 -17.75 -3.36
N ILE A 602 23.15 -17.33 -2.14
CA ILE A 602 24.11 -17.12 -1.05
C ILE A 602 24.76 -18.44 -0.64
N ASP A 603 24.02 -19.55 -0.61
CA ASP A 603 24.60 -20.88 -0.38
C ASP A 603 25.64 -21.24 -1.46
N GLY A 604 25.33 -20.98 -2.73
CA GLY A 604 26.29 -21.16 -3.82
C GLY A 604 27.53 -20.27 -3.70
N GLU A 605 27.38 -19.03 -3.26
CA GLU A 605 28.51 -18.13 -2.98
C GLU A 605 29.35 -18.61 -1.78
N ARG A 606 28.71 -19.07 -0.71
CA ARG A 606 29.38 -19.66 0.46
C ARG A 606 30.23 -20.84 0.03
N ASP A 607 29.66 -21.79 -0.72
CA ASP A 607 30.38 -23.00 -1.14
C ASP A 607 31.58 -22.66 -2.03
N ARG A 608 31.43 -21.67 -2.92
CA ARG A 608 32.57 -21.15 -3.72
C ARG A 608 33.66 -20.53 -2.84
N LEU A 609 33.29 -19.70 -1.86
CA LEU A 609 34.25 -19.10 -0.93
C LEU A 609 34.94 -20.16 -0.06
N GLN A 610 34.21 -21.20 0.34
CA GLN A 610 34.77 -22.31 1.10
C GLN A 610 35.78 -23.10 0.27
N HIS A 611 35.44 -23.45 -0.98
CA HIS A 611 36.39 -24.08 -1.90
C HIS A 611 37.64 -23.23 -2.11
N GLN A 612 37.50 -21.91 -2.29
CA GLN A 612 38.65 -21.01 -2.41
C GLN A 612 39.52 -20.97 -1.15
N LEU A 613 38.91 -21.06 0.04
CA LEU A 613 39.65 -21.14 1.30
C LEU A 613 40.41 -22.47 1.43
N ASP A 614 39.77 -23.57 1.05
CA ASP A 614 40.36 -24.91 1.09
C ASP A 614 41.54 -25.02 0.11
N GLU A 615 41.37 -24.60 -1.14
CA GLU A 615 42.45 -24.53 -2.14
C GLU A 615 43.63 -23.69 -1.65
N ARG A 616 43.36 -22.56 -1.00
CA ARG A 616 44.41 -21.71 -0.43
C ARG A 616 45.10 -22.35 0.77
N ALA A 617 44.37 -23.07 1.61
CA ALA A 617 44.96 -23.81 2.73
C ALA A 617 45.88 -24.92 2.22
N GLU A 618 45.50 -25.62 1.15
CA GLU A 618 46.35 -26.62 0.49
C GLU A 618 47.61 -25.99 -0.11
N LEU A 619 47.49 -24.87 -0.83
CA LEU A 619 48.64 -24.13 -1.37
C LEU A 619 49.58 -23.64 -0.27
N GLN A 620 49.03 -23.16 0.85
CA GLN A 620 49.84 -22.74 2.00
C GLN A 620 50.59 -23.94 2.62
N ALA A 621 49.91 -25.07 2.82
CA ALA A 621 50.55 -26.28 3.35
C ALA A 621 51.66 -26.79 2.42
N ALA A 622 51.48 -26.70 1.10
CA ALA A 622 52.51 -27.04 0.13
C ALA A 622 53.73 -26.09 0.21
N ALA A 623 53.50 -24.78 0.33
CA ALA A 623 54.57 -23.80 0.48
C ALA A 623 55.34 -23.99 1.81
N ASP A 624 54.65 -24.28 2.91
CA ASP A 624 55.27 -24.57 4.21
C ASP A 624 56.16 -25.82 4.13
N LEU A 625 55.72 -26.87 3.43
CA LEU A 625 56.53 -28.07 3.17
C LEU A 625 57.80 -27.76 2.36
N GLU A 626 57.69 -26.90 1.33
CA GLU A 626 58.85 -26.47 0.54
C GLU A 626 59.84 -25.63 1.36
N LEU A 627 59.34 -24.72 2.20
CA LEU A 627 60.16 -23.93 3.11
C LEU A 627 60.93 -24.81 4.09
N ASP A 628 60.29 -25.84 4.64
CA ASP A 628 60.96 -26.78 5.55
C ASP A 628 62.01 -27.64 4.84
N LYS A 629 61.76 -28.06 3.59
CA LYS A 629 62.80 -28.70 2.75
C LYS A 629 64.00 -27.78 2.52
N LEU A 630 63.75 -26.51 2.19
CA LEU A 630 64.80 -25.51 1.98
C LEU A 630 65.58 -25.26 3.27
N ARG A 631 64.90 -25.12 4.41
CA ARG A 631 65.54 -25.00 5.74
C ARG A 631 66.44 -26.19 6.06
N ASN A 632 65.97 -27.41 5.83
CA ASN A 632 66.77 -28.62 6.03
C ASN A 632 68.01 -28.63 5.14
N SER A 633 67.85 -28.26 3.86
CA SER A 633 68.99 -28.16 2.92
C SER A 633 70.01 -27.10 3.35
N LEU A 634 69.54 -25.96 3.90
CA LEU A 634 70.41 -24.90 4.41
C LEU A 634 71.19 -25.39 5.63
N VAL A 635 70.53 -26.09 6.57
CA VAL A 635 71.20 -26.68 7.74
C VAL A 635 72.26 -27.70 7.31
N GLU A 636 71.96 -28.54 6.31
CA GLU A 636 72.94 -29.47 5.73
C GLU A 636 74.12 -28.74 5.08
N GLN A 637 73.87 -27.68 4.31
CA GLN A 637 74.93 -26.87 3.71
C GLN A 637 75.79 -26.18 4.78
N GLN A 638 75.19 -25.63 5.84
CA GLN A 638 75.93 -25.07 6.98
C GLN A 638 76.79 -26.13 7.67
N ARG A 639 76.28 -27.35 7.82
CA ARG A 639 77.06 -28.48 8.36
C ARG A 639 78.23 -28.87 7.46
N LEU A 640 78.04 -28.88 6.14
CA LEU A 640 79.13 -29.15 5.19
C LEU A 640 80.18 -28.04 5.17
N LEU A 641 79.74 -26.78 5.27
CA LEU A 641 80.61 -25.61 5.32
C LEU A 641 81.47 -25.62 6.59
N THR A 642 80.89 -25.84 7.76
CA THR A 642 81.63 -25.96 9.03
C THR A 642 82.64 -27.13 9.01
N LEU A 643 82.29 -28.26 8.37
CA LEU A 643 83.23 -29.36 8.12
C LEU A 643 84.39 -28.94 7.19
N ALA A 644 84.11 -28.20 6.13
CA ALA A 644 85.12 -27.70 5.20
C ALA A 644 86.05 -26.67 5.86
N GLU A 645 85.50 -25.75 6.65
CA GLU A 645 86.25 -24.78 7.45
C GLU A 645 87.17 -25.48 8.46
N GLY A 646 86.66 -26.51 9.16
CA GLY A 646 87.49 -27.32 10.07
C GLY A 646 88.63 -28.04 9.36
N ARG A 647 88.39 -28.57 8.15
CA ARG A 647 89.44 -29.17 7.31
C ARG A 647 90.47 -28.13 6.84
N ALA A 648 90.02 -26.95 6.42
CA ALA A 648 90.90 -25.86 5.99
C ALA A 648 91.79 -25.39 7.15
N ALA A 649 91.22 -25.14 8.33
CA ALA A 649 91.96 -24.77 9.53
C ALA A 649 93.01 -25.83 9.92
N HIS A 650 92.69 -27.12 9.77
CA HIS A 650 93.66 -28.21 9.99
C HIS A 650 94.78 -28.21 8.94
N LEU A 651 94.47 -27.96 7.66
CA LEU A 651 95.49 -27.84 6.61
C LEU A 651 96.40 -26.64 6.85
N ASP A 652 95.84 -25.47 7.18
CA ASP A 652 96.61 -24.27 7.51
C ASP A 652 97.55 -24.51 8.69
N LYS A 653 97.07 -25.18 9.74
CA LYS A 653 97.92 -25.57 10.88
C LYS A 653 99.07 -26.49 10.43
N ARG A 654 98.80 -27.48 9.58
CA ARG A 654 99.86 -28.35 9.01
C ARG A 654 100.86 -27.57 8.16
N VAL A 655 100.41 -26.58 7.39
CA VAL A 655 101.30 -25.72 6.59
C VAL A 655 102.15 -24.83 7.52
N GLN A 656 101.58 -24.30 8.60
CA GLN A 656 102.34 -23.55 9.60
C GLN A 656 103.38 -24.42 10.31
N GLU A 657 103.00 -25.64 10.71
CA GLU A 657 103.92 -26.61 11.33
C GLU A 657 105.04 -27.03 10.37
N SER A 658 104.73 -27.26 9.09
CA SER A 658 105.75 -27.59 8.08
C SER A 658 106.64 -26.40 7.73
N ALA A 659 106.08 -25.19 7.66
CA ALA A 659 106.84 -23.96 7.46
C ALA A 659 107.77 -23.67 8.66
N ALA A 660 107.30 -23.88 9.89
CA ALA A 660 108.11 -23.78 11.10
C ALA A 660 109.23 -24.85 11.12
N ALA A 661 108.92 -26.09 10.72
CA ALA A 661 109.92 -27.15 10.59
C ALA A 661 110.97 -26.84 9.51
N ALA A 662 110.55 -26.29 8.36
CA ALA A 662 111.46 -25.86 7.30
C ALA A 662 112.34 -24.68 7.74
N ALA A 663 111.78 -23.71 8.47
CA ALA A 663 112.55 -22.60 9.05
C ALA A 663 113.56 -23.08 10.10
N ALA A 664 113.18 -24.06 10.94
CA ALA A 664 114.09 -24.69 11.91
C ALA A 664 115.21 -25.50 11.22
N ALA A 665 114.91 -26.21 10.13
CA ALA A 665 115.91 -26.92 9.33
C ALA A 665 116.88 -25.97 8.61
N ALA A 666 116.38 -24.82 8.11
CA ALA A 666 117.21 -23.78 7.51
C ALA A 666 118.09 -23.03 8.52
N ALA A 667 117.76 -23.06 9.82
CA ALA A 667 118.58 -22.49 10.89
C ALA A 667 119.62 -23.49 11.45
N ALA A 668 119.51 -24.78 11.11
CA ALA A 668 120.41 -25.86 11.53
C ALA A 668 121.45 -26.26 10.46
N ALA A 669 121.30 -25.74 9.23
CA ALA A 669 122.27 -25.78 8.14
C ALA A 669 123.07 -24.47 8.12
#